data_AF-A0A2G5E2S7-F1
#
_entry.id   AF-A0A2G5E2S7-F1
#
_cell.length_a   1.000
_cell.length_b   1.000
_cell.length_c   1.000
_cell.angle_alpha   90.00
_cell.angle_beta   90.00
_cell.angle_gamma   90.00
#
_symmetry.space_group_name_H-M   'P 1'
#
loop_
_entity.id
_entity.type
_entity.pdbx_description
1 polymer ?
#
loop_
_entity_poly.entity_id
_entity_poly.type
_entity_poly.pdbx_seq_one_letter_code
_entity_poly.pdbx_strand_id
1 'polypeptide(L)'
;MALLMWVPLSIPHFHSPSFTSHKHKHKSTTTTTTTLPKASLNINNHNHNHTNDVALLWFKHDLRFDDHPALVSSASQYHTVLPLYIFDHRIISRFSDETLQLVLLALKDLKTCLQNQGSNLMIRYGDAETIISKIVSESIDVFAEEEVEFNLRQMIGSVEECLANLSFPRGRGSTTQLILWQTPFYDIENLKKFPAFYSDFKKLNLNPTSPLATPVLPHLDINMDWGSIPTYDELRKYSMSVNSCESNEVWQSAKRISAKSVLSRGRINQVEMPNDVGEGSSNSNSHEGAQIDITFKGRRVNAENSVFLSREGTVVGGGTSVILNALGAYLRDLEGTSRGDWQEVHEKLRKAENRSGASFGALFRSALSLGILSRRRVYYEAIKYEKERNAGFLSPFGYSAATVAAAVETVCVMEWYQLLASKSHTDSGRINSVHTWRWKDYLIQYTALGQEGPAVLLVHGFGAFLEHYRDNMTPVSDGGNRVWAITLLGFGKSEKPNVVYTELMWAEMLRDFIIDVVGEPVHLVGNSIGGYFAAIVAGVWPSLARSIVLINTAGSVMPGNPSVLVNEERQISRAAWLGSRLLLFYLRLRLGNIVQNCYPRNRERVDDWLINEMLRASHDPGVLVVLESVFSFNLSIPLNYLFKSFGGKVLIIQGMKDPLSNSELKLSMLREQCNEIEIKELDAGHCPHDERPDEVNSIICEWTVNMENVQTC
;
A
#
# COMPACT_ATOMS: atom_id res chain seq x y z
N MET A 1 -11.95 -0.45 -22.25
CA MET A 1 -12.14 -0.43 -23.72
C MET A 1 -11.38 0.69 -24.45
N ALA A 2 -11.12 1.86 -23.84
CA ALA A 2 -10.43 2.99 -24.51
C ALA A 2 -8.96 2.71 -24.91
N LEU A 3 -8.18 1.96 -24.12
CA LEU A 3 -6.81 1.53 -24.52
C LEU A 3 -6.79 0.39 -25.56
N LEU A 4 -7.91 -0.32 -25.73
CA LEU A 4 -8.05 -1.43 -26.68
C LEU A 4 -8.60 -0.99 -28.04
N MET A 5 -9.06 0.26 -28.18
CA MET A 5 -9.59 0.79 -29.44
C MET A 5 -8.51 1.17 -30.48
N TRP A 6 -7.22 0.97 -30.17
CA TRP A 6 -6.09 1.43 -30.99
C TRP A 6 -5.06 0.34 -31.34
N VAL A 7 -5.47 -0.93 -31.41
CA VAL A 7 -4.63 -1.98 -32.04
C VAL A 7 -5.14 -2.24 -33.47
N PRO A 8 -4.69 -1.49 -34.50
CA PRO A 8 -4.85 -1.94 -35.86
C PRO A 8 -3.97 -3.18 -36.05
N LEU A 9 -4.59 -4.37 -36.09
CA LEU A 9 -3.96 -5.59 -36.56
C LEU A 9 -3.68 -5.44 -38.05
N SER A 10 -2.52 -4.89 -38.39
CA SER A 10 -1.99 -4.91 -39.75
C SER A 10 -0.54 -5.36 -39.65
N ILE A 11 -0.32 -6.63 -39.99
CA ILE A 11 0.99 -7.29 -40.02
C ILE A 11 1.69 -6.87 -41.32
N PRO A 12 2.84 -6.18 -41.30
CA PRO A 12 3.71 -6.08 -42.46
C PRO A 12 4.73 -7.22 -42.43
N HIS A 13 4.85 -7.96 -43.52
CA HIS A 13 5.92 -8.92 -43.75
C HIS A 13 7.29 -8.22 -43.66
N PHE A 14 8.17 -8.72 -42.78
CA PHE A 14 9.57 -8.32 -42.73
C PHE A 14 10.45 -9.40 -43.35
N HIS A 15 11.14 -9.01 -44.43
CA HIS A 15 12.32 -9.69 -44.94
C HIS A 15 13.50 -9.51 -43.97
N SER A 16 14.21 -10.61 -43.75
CA SER A 16 15.46 -10.72 -42.98
C SER A 16 16.64 -10.05 -43.67
N PRO A 17 17.56 -9.45 -42.88
CA PRO A 17 18.97 -9.52 -43.21
C PRO A 17 19.82 -10.09 -42.05
N SER A 18 20.64 -11.05 -42.44
CA SER A 18 21.80 -11.60 -41.74
C SER A 18 22.87 -10.55 -41.44
N PHE A 19 23.58 -10.63 -40.31
CA PHE A 19 25.03 -10.37 -40.27
C PHE A 19 25.71 -10.96 -39.00
N THR A 20 26.60 -11.92 -39.28
CA THR A 20 27.91 -12.30 -38.71
C THR A 20 28.33 -11.97 -37.27
N SER A 21 28.86 -13.03 -36.64
CA SER A 21 29.62 -13.05 -35.39
C SER A 21 31.00 -12.41 -35.49
N HIS A 22 31.42 -11.69 -34.44
CA HIS A 22 32.84 -11.55 -34.11
C HIS A 22 33.11 -12.01 -32.67
N LYS A 23 33.96 -13.03 -32.57
CA LYS A 23 34.58 -13.54 -31.35
C LYS A 23 35.76 -12.65 -30.98
N HIS A 24 35.87 -12.26 -29.72
CA HIS A 24 37.17 -11.96 -29.13
C HIS A 24 37.36 -12.73 -27.83
N LYS A 25 38.40 -13.58 -27.84
CA LYS A 25 39.02 -14.24 -26.69
C LYS A 25 39.95 -13.25 -26.00
N HIS A 26 39.95 -13.19 -24.67
CA HIS A 26 41.18 -12.96 -23.91
C HIS A 26 41.23 -13.82 -22.64
N LYS A 27 42.46 -14.24 -22.34
CA LYS A 27 42.89 -15.31 -21.44
C LYS A 27 42.88 -14.90 -19.96
N SER A 28 42.79 -15.94 -19.12
CA SER A 28 42.97 -15.99 -17.67
C SER A 28 44.39 -15.71 -17.19
N THR A 29 44.53 -15.24 -15.95
CA THR A 29 45.55 -15.50 -14.88
C THR A 29 45.42 -14.33 -13.88
N THR A 30 45.51 -14.41 -12.54
CA THR A 30 45.86 -15.43 -11.56
C THR A 30 45.30 -14.98 -10.19
N THR A 31 45.17 -15.95 -9.29
CA THR A 31 44.86 -15.90 -7.85
C THR A 31 45.59 -14.83 -7.03
N THR A 32 44.83 -14.10 -6.20
CA THR A 32 45.32 -13.56 -4.92
C THR A 32 44.19 -13.57 -3.88
N THR A 33 44.39 -14.39 -2.87
CA THR A 33 43.60 -14.54 -1.65
C THR A 33 43.67 -13.24 -0.86
N THR A 34 42.53 -12.56 -0.65
CA THR A 34 42.45 -11.47 0.33
C THR A 34 41.09 -11.48 1.03
N THR A 35 41.19 -11.40 2.34
CA THR A 35 40.19 -11.48 3.40
C THR A 35 39.05 -10.47 3.29
N LEU A 36 37.87 -10.91 3.75
CA LEU A 36 36.60 -10.19 3.92
C LEU A 36 36.72 -8.81 4.59
N PRO A 37 35.87 -7.84 4.16
CA PRO A 37 35.25 -6.88 5.05
C PRO A 37 33.73 -7.11 5.13
N LYS A 38 33.20 -7.08 6.35
CA LYS A 38 31.78 -7.13 6.70
C LYS A 38 31.11 -5.82 6.29
N ALA A 39 29.93 -5.93 5.68
CA ALA A 39 28.96 -4.86 5.53
C ALA A 39 28.72 -4.17 6.89
N SER A 40 29.19 -2.94 7.01
CA SER A 40 29.22 -2.19 8.25
C SER A 40 27.97 -1.33 8.37
N LEU A 41 27.19 -1.54 9.44
CA LEU A 41 26.62 -0.41 10.18
C LEU A 41 27.71 0.65 10.27
N ASN A 42 27.37 1.93 10.13
CA ASN A 42 28.32 3.02 10.31
C ASN A 42 28.77 3.04 11.80
N ILE A 43 29.67 2.12 12.15
CA ILE A 43 30.38 2.08 13.41
C ILE A 43 31.43 3.16 13.24
N ASN A 44 31.02 4.41 13.48
CA ASN A 44 31.99 5.40 13.89
C ASN A 44 32.66 4.80 15.13
N ASN A 45 33.89 4.35 14.97
CA ASN A 45 34.83 4.07 16.05
C ASN A 45 35.19 5.41 16.71
N HIS A 46 34.20 6.07 17.30
CA HIS A 46 34.48 6.90 18.43
C HIS A 46 34.75 5.92 19.57
N ASN A 47 36.00 5.92 20.04
CA ASN A 47 36.30 5.54 21.42
C ASN A 47 35.52 6.48 22.34
N HIS A 48 34.21 6.30 22.44
CA HIS A 48 33.42 6.81 23.53
C HIS A 48 33.50 5.75 24.62
N ASN A 49 34.19 6.09 25.70
CA ASN A 49 33.98 5.43 26.99
C ASN A 49 32.47 5.54 27.31
N HIS A 50 31.67 4.55 26.94
CA HIS A 50 30.21 4.61 27.12
C HIS A 50 29.87 4.55 28.60
N THR A 51 29.11 5.54 29.04
CA THR A 51 28.63 5.75 30.41
C THR A 51 27.20 5.26 30.64
N ASN A 52 26.55 4.66 29.62
CA ASN A 52 25.15 4.24 29.66
C ASN A 52 25.05 2.71 29.76
N ASP A 53 24.44 2.21 30.84
CA ASP A 53 24.31 0.77 31.13
C ASP A 53 23.02 0.15 30.56
N VAL A 54 22.08 0.99 30.11
CA VAL A 54 20.71 0.61 29.76
C VAL A 54 20.34 1.16 28.38
N ALA A 55 19.74 0.32 27.54
CA ALA A 55 19.10 0.68 26.28
C ALA A 55 17.60 0.42 26.33
N LEU A 56 16.80 1.36 25.82
CA LEU A 56 15.36 1.21 25.62
C LEU A 56 15.09 0.81 24.16
N LEU A 57 14.54 -0.38 23.93
CA LEU A 57 14.17 -0.85 22.60
C LEU A 57 12.68 -0.66 22.36
N TRP A 58 12.31 0.30 21.52
CA TRP A 58 10.92 0.63 21.20
C TRP A 58 10.45 -0.13 19.94
N PHE A 59 9.58 -1.12 20.17
CA PHE A 59 8.87 -1.88 19.16
C PHE A 59 7.66 -1.10 18.62
N LYS A 60 7.48 -1.11 17.30
CA LYS A 60 6.34 -0.48 16.60
C LYS A 60 5.67 -1.48 15.66
N HIS A 61 6.24 -1.64 14.47
CA HIS A 61 5.71 -2.55 13.46
C HIS A 61 6.58 -3.79 13.35
N ASP A 62 7.90 -3.76 13.53
CA ASP A 62 8.71 -5.00 13.55
C ASP A 62 8.59 -5.77 14.89
N LEU A 63 7.70 -6.77 14.98
CA LEU A 63 7.34 -7.47 16.23
C LEU A 63 8.02 -8.83 16.42
N ARG A 64 9.01 -9.21 15.61
CA ARG A 64 9.73 -10.48 15.80
C ARG A 64 10.80 -10.38 16.89
N PHE A 65 11.08 -11.52 17.50
CA PHE A 65 12.20 -11.68 18.44
C PHE A 65 13.50 -12.11 17.75
N ASP A 66 13.42 -12.98 16.74
CA ASP A 66 14.58 -13.43 15.96
C ASP A 66 14.89 -12.48 14.79
N ASP A 67 16.07 -12.61 14.19
CA ASP A 67 16.49 -11.79 13.05
C ASP A 67 16.32 -10.26 13.25
N HIS A 68 16.31 -9.77 14.49
CA HIS A 68 16.00 -8.37 14.82
C HIS A 68 17.30 -7.56 15.04
N PRO A 69 17.70 -6.66 14.12
CA PRO A 69 18.97 -5.94 14.17
C PRO A 69 19.16 -5.12 15.45
N ALA A 70 18.15 -4.37 15.88
CA ALA A 70 18.29 -3.53 17.08
C ALA A 70 18.42 -4.35 18.36
N LEU A 71 17.72 -5.47 18.48
CA LEU A 71 17.86 -6.37 19.62
C LEU A 71 19.27 -6.97 19.67
N VAL A 72 19.82 -7.41 18.53
CA VAL A 72 21.21 -7.90 18.44
C VAL A 72 22.23 -6.78 18.75
N SER A 73 22.00 -5.57 18.24
CA SER A 73 22.89 -4.43 18.45
C SER A 73 22.86 -3.94 19.91
N SER A 74 21.68 -3.78 20.49
CA SER A 74 21.52 -3.32 21.88
C SER A 74 22.03 -4.36 22.86
N ALA A 75 21.72 -5.65 22.66
CA ALA A 75 22.22 -6.73 23.53
C ALA A 75 23.74 -6.91 23.49
N SER A 76 24.42 -6.49 22.40
CA SER A 76 25.87 -6.57 22.30
C SER A 76 26.61 -5.34 22.86
N GLN A 77 25.91 -4.22 23.03
CA GLN A 77 26.51 -2.94 23.44
C GLN A 77 26.13 -2.52 24.87
N TYR A 78 25.00 -2.99 25.40
CA TYR A 78 24.45 -2.57 26.69
C TYR A 78 24.24 -3.75 27.63
N HIS A 79 24.43 -3.53 28.94
CA HIS A 79 24.22 -4.55 29.97
C HIS A 79 22.74 -4.83 30.23
N THR A 80 21.86 -3.88 29.95
CA THR A 80 20.41 -4.01 30.14
C THR A 80 19.69 -3.52 28.90
N VAL A 81 18.77 -4.32 28.37
CA VAL A 81 17.86 -3.91 27.29
C VAL A 81 16.43 -3.95 27.83
N LEU A 82 15.71 -2.83 27.69
CA LEU A 82 14.31 -2.67 28.09
C LEU A 82 13.42 -2.69 26.85
N PRO A 83 12.72 -3.80 26.56
CA PRO A 83 11.74 -3.85 25.48
C PRO A 83 10.48 -3.06 25.83
N LEU A 84 10.06 -2.14 24.96
CA LEU A 84 8.88 -1.30 25.11
C LEU A 84 7.97 -1.40 23.88
N TYR A 85 6.68 -1.58 24.10
CA TYR A 85 5.64 -1.40 23.10
C TYR A 85 4.60 -0.39 23.60
N ILE A 86 4.25 0.56 22.73
CA ILE A 86 3.31 1.64 23.05
C ILE A 86 2.11 1.53 22.11
N PHE A 87 0.92 1.40 22.67
CA PHE A 87 -0.34 1.55 21.94
C PHE A 87 -0.62 3.04 21.69
N ASP A 88 0.13 3.59 20.74
CA ASP A 88 -0.02 4.97 20.25
C ASP A 88 -1.23 5.05 19.31
N HIS A 89 -2.11 6.03 19.57
CA HIS A 89 -3.36 6.21 18.83
C HIS A 89 -3.13 6.40 17.32
N ARG A 90 -2.02 7.03 16.92
CA ARG A 90 -1.64 7.30 15.53
C ARG A 90 -1.25 6.03 14.78
N ILE A 91 -0.82 4.99 15.50
CA ILE A 91 -0.52 3.66 14.93
C ILE A 91 -1.81 2.83 14.86
N ILE A 92 -2.50 2.69 16.00
CA ILE A 92 -3.64 1.76 16.12
C ILE A 92 -4.87 2.19 15.31
N SER A 93 -5.06 3.49 15.06
CA SER A 93 -6.20 4.01 14.28
C SER A 93 -6.20 3.51 12.83
N ARG A 94 -5.04 3.06 12.36
CA ARG A 94 -4.79 2.63 10.99
C ARG A 94 -5.03 1.13 10.80
N PHE A 95 -5.03 0.37 11.88
CA PHE A 95 -5.15 -1.08 11.83
C PHE A 95 -6.61 -1.49 11.61
N SER A 96 -6.80 -2.49 10.76
CA SER A 96 -8.09 -3.17 10.64
C SER A 96 -8.34 -4.04 11.87
N ASP A 97 -9.59 -4.47 12.06
CA ASP A 97 -9.96 -5.42 13.11
C ASP A 97 -9.09 -6.70 13.03
N GLU A 98 -8.75 -7.18 11.82
CA GLU A 98 -7.85 -8.32 11.60
C GLU A 98 -6.40 -8.00 11.98
N THR A 99 -5.90 -6.83 11.60
CA THR A 99 -4.53 -6.39 11.95
C THR A 99 -4.37 -6.20 13.45
N LEU A 100 -5.37 -5.65 14.15
CA LEU A 100 -5.36 -5.50 15.61
C LEU A 100 -5.25 -6.86 16.30
N GLN A 101 -6.00 -7.87 15.85
CA GLN A 101 -5.89 -9.23 16.38
C GLN A 101 -4.51 -9.81 16.13
N LEU A 102 -3.95 -9.60 14.93
CA LEU A 102 -2.61 -10.07 14.59
C LEU A 102 -1.52 -9.44 15.47
N VAL A 103 -1.60 -8.12 15.73
CA VAL A 103 -0.70 -7.43 16.65
C VAL A 103 -0.79 -8.01 18.06
N LEU A 104 -2.00 -8.28 18.58
CA LEU A 104 -2.16 -8.89 19.90
C LEU A 104 -1.54 -10.29 19.99
N LEU A 105 -1.66 -11.10 18.93
CA LEU A 105 -1.00 -12.41 18.85
C LEU A 105 0.52 -12.27 18.79
N ALA A 106 1.04 -11.35 17.98
CA ALA A 106 2.46 -11.08 17.86
C ALA A 106 3.08 -10.58 19.18
N LEU A 107 2.39 -9.68 19.89
CA LEU A 107 2.86 -9.18 21.19
C LEU A 107 2.88 -10.27 22.25
N LYS A 108 1.92 -11.21 22.24
CA LYS A 108 1.91 -12.36 23.15
C LYS A 108 3.10 -13.28 22.89
N ASP A 109 3.40 -13.54 21.62
CA ASP A 109 4.56 -14.35 21.23
C ASP A 109 5.88 -13.65 21.62
N LEU A 110 6.05 -12.38 21.23
CA LEU A 110 7.22 -11.57 21.57
C LEU A 110 7.45 -11.52 23.09
N LYS A 111 6.40 -11.26 23.88
CA LYS A 111 6.48 -11.24 25.35
C LYS A 111 6.92 -12.61 25.90
N THR A 112 6.37 -13.70 25.38
CA THR A 112 6.74 -15.06 25.79
C THR A 112 8.21 -15.38 25.43
N CYS A 113 8.67 -14.99 24.24
CA CYS A 113 10.05 -15.15 23.82
C CYS A 113 11.03 -14.37 24.70
N LEU A 114 10.69 -13.13 25.07
CA LEU A 114 11.49 -12.31 25.98
C LEU A 114 11.55 -12.92 27.39
N GLN A 115 10.42 -13.41 27.91
CA GLN A 115 10.34 -14.08 29.21
C GLN A 115 11.19 -15.34 29.28
N ASN A 116 11.21 -16.14 28.21
CA ASN A 116 12.06 -17.32 28.12
C ASN A 116 13.58 -17.00 28.13
N GLN A 117 13.96 -15.74 27.92
CA GLN A 117 15.34 -15.26 27.97
C GLN A 117 15.64 -14.44 29.24
N GLY A 118 14.75 -14.44 30.24
CA GLY A 118 14.94 -13.68 31.48
C GLY A 118 14.72 -12.16 31.34
N SER A 119 13.99 -11.74 30.30
CA SER A 119 13.55 -10.35 30.07
C SER A 119 12.01 -10.30 30.04
N ASN A 120 11.42 -9.16 29.67
CA ASN A 120 9.97 -9.01 29.54
C ASN A 120 9.61 -7.85 28.60
N LEU A 121 8.35 -7.75 28.18
CA LEU A 121 7.85 -6.67 27.32
C LEU A 121 7.02 -5.68 28.13
N MET A 122 7.48 -4.44 28.17
CA MET A 122 6.76 -3.32 28.78
C MET A 122 5.67 -2.81 27.84
N ILE A 123 4.42 -2.77 28.32
CA ILE A 123 3.25 -2.29 27.57
C ILE A 123 2.79 -0.95 28.15
N ARG A 124 2.58 0.04 27.28
CA ARG A 124 2.08 1.38 27.63
C ARG A 124 1.03 1.88 26.63
N TYR A 125 0.28 2.91 27.04
CA TYR A 125 -0.74 3.59 26.23
C TYR A 125 -0.49 5.09 26.24
N GLY A 126 -0.78 5.74 25.12
CA GLY A 126 -0.66 7.19 24.95
C GLY A 126 0.37 7.54 23.88
N ASP A 127 0.73 8.81 23.84
CA ASP A 127 1.66 9.32 22.83
C ASP A 127 3.10 8.90 23.13
N ALA A 128 3.78 8.37 22.12
CA ALA A 128 5.12 7.81 22.23
C ALA A 128 6.12 8.77 22.92
N GLU A 129 6.16 10.03 22.52
CA GLU A 129 7.02 11.08 23.06
C GLU A 129 6.80 11.31 24.56
N THR A 130 5.55 11.28 25.02
CA THR A 130 5.18 11.48 26.43
C THR A 130 5.55 10.26 27.27
N ILE A 131 5.39 9.06 26.72
CA ILE A 131 5.69 7.82 27.44
C ILE A 131 7.20 7.58 27.51
N ILE A 132 7.91 7.77 26.40
CA ILE A 132 9.36 7.59 26.34
C ILE A 132 10.05 8.58 27.26
N SER A 133 9.66 9.87 27.25
CA SER A 133 10.24 10.87 28.16
C SER A 133 10.01 10.58 29.65
N LYS A 134 8.90 9.93 30.01
CA LYS A 134 8.66 9.47 31.40
C LYS A 134 9.53 8.28 31.81
N ILE A 135 9.88 7.41 30.86
CA ILE A 135 10.72 6.23 31.11
C ILE A 135 12.20 6.64 31.17
N VAL A 136 12.62 7.54 30.28
CA VAL A 136 13.99 8.07 30.21
C VAL A 136 14.19 9.07 31.35
N SER A 137 14.54 8.56 32.52
CA SER A 137 14.88 9.34 33.72
C SER A 137 16.39 9.55 33.91
N GLU A 138 17.21 8.79 33.18
CA GLU A 138 18.69 8.82 33.16
C GLU A 138 19.19 8.73 31.71
N SER A 139 20.51 8.71 31.50
CA SER A 139 21.13 8.51 30.17
C SER A 139 20.86 7.09 29.62
N ILE A 140 19.68 6.89 29.08
CA ILE A 140 19.23 5.68 28.38
C ILE A 140 19.21 5.99 26.89
N ASP A 141 19.87 5.16 26.07
CA ASP A 141 19.78 5.28 24.62
C ASP A 141 18.54 4.57 24.09
N VAL A 142 17.82 5.21 23.16
CA VAL A 142 16.54 4.72 22.64
C VAL A 142 16.75 4.15 21.25
N PHE A 143 16.43 2.88 21.04
CA PHE A 143 16.46 2.21 19.75
C PHE A 143 15.07 2.17 19.14
N ALA A 144 14.93 2.62 17.90
CA ALA A 144 13.66 2.61 17.17
C ALA A 144 13.86 2.29 15.68
N GLU A 145 12.90 1.58 15.08
CA GLU A 145 12.92 1.31 13.63
C GLU A 145 12.83 2.62 12.83
N GLU A 146 13.64 2.72 11.77
CA GLU A 146 13.56 3.81 10.80
C GLU A 146 12.31 3.68 9.92
N GLU A 147 11.55 4.77 9.84
CA GLU A 147 10.23 4.78 9.23
C GLU A 147 10.24 5.44 7.85
N VAL A 148 9.49 4.88 6.91
CA VAL A 148 9.22 5.51 5.59
C VAL A 148 7.89 6.25 5.57
N GLU A 149 6.98 5.91 6.48
CA GLU A 149 5.64 6.48 6.46
C GLU A 149 5.62 7.85 7.09
N PHE A 150 4.97 8.81 6.44
CA PHE A 150 5.04 10.22 6.83
C PHE A 150 4.64 10.44 8.30
N ASN A 151 3.48 9.94 8.73
CA ASN A 151 2.99 10.13 10.10
C ASN A 151 3.90 9.47 11.15
N LEU A 152 4.50 8.31 10.83
CA LEU A 152 5.41 7.62 11.75
C LEU A 152 6.75 8.34 11.84
N ARG A 153 7.22 8.95 10.75
CA ARG A 153 8.41 9.81 10.77
C ARG A 153 8.19 11.07 11.59
N GLN A 154 7.02 11.70 11.48
CA GLN A 154 6.66 12.85 12.33
C GLN A 154 6.64 12.46 13.81
N MET A 155 6.09 11.29 14.14
CA MET A 155 6.14 10.73 15.49
C MET A 155 7.58 10.52 15.97
N ILE A 156 8.44 9.91 15.14
CA ILE A 156 9.87 9.70 15.47
C ILE A 156 10.58 11.05 15.71
N GLY A 157 10.32 12.07 14.87
CA GLY A 157 10.86 13.41 15.06
C GLY A 157 10.36 14.08 16.35
N SER A 158 9.10 13.87 16.72
CA SER A 158 8.53 14.37 17.98
C SER A 158 9.21 13.72 19.20
N VAL A 159 9.51 12.41 19.11
CA VAL A 159 10.29 11.70 20.13
C VAL A 159 11.72 12.23 20.21
N GLU A 160 12.38 12.43 19.07
CA GLU A 160 13.74 12.98 19.01
C GLU A 160 13.84 14.38 19.64
N GLU A 161 12.91 15.27 19.29
CA GLU A 161 12.81 16.62 19.88
C GLU A 161 12.54 16.56 21.39
N CYS A 162 11.63 15.67 21.82
CA CYS A 162 11.33 15.48 23.24
C CYS A 162 12.56 15.02 24.02
N LEU A 163 13.32 14.05 23.49
CA LEU A 163 14.56 13.55 24.09
C LEU A 163 15.64 14.63 24.16
N ALA A 164 15.77 15.46 23.12
CA ALA A 164 16.74 16.56 23.08
C ALA A 164 16.46 17.64 24.15
N ASN A 165 15.20 17.81 24.54
CA ASN A 165 14.77 18.80 25.55
C ASN A 165 14.91 18.30 27.01
N LEU A 166 15.22 17.02 27.24
CA LEU A 166 15.41 16.49 28.59
C LEU A 166 16.70 17.04 29.22
N SER A 167 16.55 17.77 30.33
CA SER A 167 17.67 18.31 31.11
C SER A 167 18.00 17.38 32.29
N PHE A 168 19.12 16.66 32.21
CA PHE A 168 19.56 15.79 33.31
C PHE A 168 20.35 16.57 34.39
N PRO A 169 20.15 16.29 35.70
CA PRO A 169 20.93 16.90 36.76
C PRO A 169 22.44 16.67 36.57
N ARG A 170 23.23 17.75 36.70
CA ARG A 170 24.69 17.79 36.52
C ARG A 170 25.41 16.61 37.18
N GLY A 171 25.98 15.72 36.38
CA GLY A 171 26.79 14.62 36.91
C GLY A 171 27.37 13.58 35.94
N ARG A 172 27.15 13.66 34.62
CA ARG A 172 27.88 12.91 33.59
C ARG A 172 27.49 13.51 32.23
N GLY A 173 28.45 13.74 31.34
CA GLY A 173 28.22 14.37 30.03
C GLY A 173 27.54 13.47 28.99
N SER A 174 26.61 12.60 29.39
CA SER A 174 25.93 11.66 28.49
C SER A 174 24.56 12.19 28.08
N THR A 175 24.46 12.62 26.82
CA THR A 175 23.20 12.90 26.14
C THR A 175 22.55 11.59 25.72
N THR A 176 21.29 11.36 26.08
CA THR A 176 20.46 10.29 25.49
C THR A 176 20.37 10.48 23.98
N GLN A 177 20.65 9.43 23.21
CA GLN A 177 20.51 9.45 21.75
C GLN A 177 19.37 8.55 21.28
N LEU A 178 18.68 9.00 20.24
CA LEU A 178 17.77 8.17 19.45
C LEU A 178 18.57 7.47 18.35
N ILE A 179 18.68 6.15 18.43
CA ILE A 179 19.39 5.31 17.46
C ILE A 179 18.36 4.65 16.56
N LEU A 180 18.30 5.12 15.32
CA LEU A 180 17.45 4.53 14.29
C LEU A 180 18.13 3.32 13.66
N TRP A 181 17.37 2.26 13.42
CA TRP A 181 17.86 1.04 12.82
C TRP A 181 17.00 0.61 11.63
N GLN A 182 17.61 -0.12 10.70
CA GLN A 182 16.94 -0.70 9.52
C GLN A 182 17.11 -2.22 9.52
N THR A 183 16.20 -2.95 8.84
CA THR A 183 16.43 -4.36 8.45
C THR A 183 17.04 -4.40 7.04
N PRO A 184 18.37 -4.34 6.86
CA PRO A 184 18.96 -4.38 5.53
C PRO A 184 18.77 -5.77 4.93
N PHE A 185 17.86 -5.91 3.97
CA PHE A 185 17.76 -7.14 3.19
C PHE A 185 18.91 -7.23 2.19
N TYR A 186 19.27 -6.11 1.57
CA TYR A 186 20.48 -5.96 0.75
C TYR A 186 21.50 -5.08 1.46
N ASP A 187 22.77 -5.34 1.21
CA ASP A 187 23.85 -4.43 1.62
C ASP A 187 23.94 -3.26 0.63
N ILE A 188 23.43 -2.09 1.04
CA ILE A 188 23.38 -0.87 0.23
C ILE A 188 24.19 0.21 0.93
N GLU A 189 25.41 0.44 0.44
CA GLU A 189 26.31 1.45 1.02
C GLU A 189 25.79 2.89 0.88
N ASN A 190 25.03 3.18 -0.19
CA ASN A 190 24.58 4.55 -0.47
C ASN A 190 23.23 4.61 -1.19
N LEU A 191 22.18 4.95 -0.44
CA LEU A 191 20.82 5.13 -0.96
C LEU A 191 20.71 6.25 -2.03
N LYS A 192 21.58 7.26 -2.02
CA LYS A 192 21.57 8.31 -3.06
C LYS A 192 21.95 7.76 -4.44
N LYS A 193 22.83 6.75 -4.48
CA LYS A 193 23.23 6.05 -5.72
C LYS A 193 22.26 4.93 -6.12
N PHE A 194 21.19 4.72 -5.36
CA PHE A 194 20.21 3.67 -5.65
C PHE A 194 19.56 3.92 -7.03
N PRO A 195 19.51 2.91 -7.91
CA PRO A 195 19.03 3.09 -9.29
C PRO A 195 17.55 3.48 -9.32
N ALA A 196 17.17 4.27 -10.32
CA ALA A 196 15.76 4.62 -10.54
C ALA A 196 14.96 3.46 -11.15
N PHE A 197 15.62 2.60 -11.94
CA PHE A 197 14.99 1.49 -12.64
C PHE A 197 15.21 0.17 -11.92
N TYR A 198 14.14 -0.61 -11.76
CA TYR A 198 14.22 -1.96 -11.19
C TYR A 198 15.10 -2.92 -12.00
N SER A 199 15.17 -2.75 -13.33
CA SER A 199 16.07 -3.54 -14.17
C SER A 199 17.53 -3.32 -13.81
N ASP A 200 17.91 -2.09 -13.48
CA ASP A 200 19.29 -1.76 -13.12
C ASP A 200 19.61 -2.21 -11.71
N PHE A 201 18.63 -2.12 -10.80
CA PHE A 201 18.73 -2.76 -9.49
C PHE A 201 19.04 -4.25 -9.58
N LYS A 202 18.32 -4.99 -10.43
CA LYS A 202 18.60 -6.41 -10.65
C LYS A 202 19.99 -6.67 -11.24
N LYS A 203 20.54 -5.75 -12.05
CA LYS A 203 21.91 -5.85 -12.59
C LYS A 203 22.99 -5.66 -11.53
N LEU A 204 22.70 -5.00 -10.40
CA LEU A 204 23.64 -4.89 -9.28
C LEU A 204 23.97 -6.26 -8.66
N ASN A 205 23.09 -7.25 -8.83
CA ASN A 205 23.27 -8.62 -8.35
C ASN A 205 23.64 -8.67 -6.85
N LEU A 206 22.99 -7.82 -6.05
CA LEU A 206 23.19 -7.75 -4.60
C LEU A 206 22.72 -9.05 -3.96
N ASN A 207 23.58 -9.65 -3.14
CA ASN A 207 23.22 -10.83 -2.37
C ASN A 207 22.41 -10.42 -1.13
N PRO A 208 21.29 -11.08 -0.84
CA PRO A 208 20.57 -10.84 0.40
C PRO A 208 21.43 -11.18 1.62
N THR A 209 21.29 -10.40 2.69
CA THR A 209 22.00 -10.66 3.94
C THR A 209 21.41 -11.90 4.63
N SER A 210 22.27 -12.66 5.31
CA SER A 210 21.81 -13.84 6.06
C SER A 210 21.00 -13.41 7.30
N PRO A 211 19.99 -14.20 7.71
CA PRO A 211 19.27 -13.94 8.95
C PRO A 211 20.23 -13.89 10.15
N LEU A 212 20.00 -12.94 11.06
CA LEU A 212 20.77 -12.76 12.28
C LEU A 212 20.41 -13.84 13.30
N ALA A 213 21.41 -14.25 14.09
CA ALA A 213 21.20 -15.13 15.22
C ALA A 213 20.41 -14.40 16.32
N THR A 214 19.55 -15.15 17.01
CA THR A 214 18.83 -14.66 18.18
C THR A 214 19.82 -14.25 19.28
N PRO A 215 19.72 -13.04 19.84
CA PRO A 215 20.62 -12.60 20.90
C PRO A 215 20.29 -13.29 22.22
N VAL A 216 21.31 -13.49 23.05
CA VAL A 216 21.11 -13.84 24.47
C VAL A 216 20.94 -12.54 25.23
N LEU A 217 19.81 -12.37 25.91
CA LEU A 217 19.57 -11.19 26.72
C LEU A 217 20.15 -11.39 28.13
N PRO A 218 20.83 -10.39 28.69
CA PRO A 218 21.22 -10.41 30.10
C PRO A 218 19.96 -10.43 30.99
N HIS A 219 20.01 -11.20 32.08
CA HIS A 219 18.87 -11.37 32.99
C HIS A 219 18.50 -10.03 33.65
N LEU A 220 17.24 -9.64 33.55
CA LEU A 220 16.73 -8.43 34.19
C LEU A 220 16.06 -8.77 35.53
N ASP A 221 16.78 -8.56 36.64
CA ASP A 221 16.18 -8.52 37.98
C ASP A 221 15.73 -7.10 38.34
N ILE A 222 14.78 -6.56 37.58
CA ILE A 222 14.21 -5.23 37.84
C ILE A 222 12.72 -5.36 38.18
N ASN A 223 12.35 -4.92 39.38
CA ASN A 223 10.96 -4.85 39.81
C ASN A 223 10.29 -3.59 39.22
N MET A 224 9.83 -3.69 37.97
CA MET A 224 9.11 -2.64 37.24
C MET A 224 7.67 -3.05 36.93
N ASP A 225 6.80 -2.06 36.74
CA ASP A 225 5.48 -2.29 36.16
C ASP A 225 5.60 -2.58 34.66
N TRP A 226 5.48 -3.84 34.27
CA TRP A 226 5.55 -4.27 32.88
C TRP A 226 4.27 -4.02 32.07
N GLY A 227 3.13 -3.77 32.73
CA GLY A 227 1.82 -3.72 32.08
C GLY A 227 1.35 -5.08 31.50
N SER A 228 0.05 -5.15 31.22
CA SER A 228 -0.60 -6.30 30.58
C SER A 228 -0.87 -6.03 29.10
N ILE A 229 -0.83 -7.08 28.28
CA ILE A 229 -1.33 -7.00 26.90
C ILE A 229 -2.86 -6.91 26.97
N PRO A 230 -3.50 -5.93 26.32
CA PRO A 230 -4.95 -5.79 26.38
C PRO A 230 -5.66 -6.92 25.67
N THR A 231 -6.94 -7.08 26.00
CA THR A 231 -7.90 -7.80 25.18
C THR A 231 -8.25 -6.99 23.92
N TYR A 232 -8.79 -7.68 22.92
CA TYR A 232 -9.27 -7.03 21.70
C TYR A 232 -10.33 -5.95 21.99
N ASP A 233 -11.26 -6.22 22.91
CA ASP A 233 -12.33 -5.29 23.26
C ASP A 233 -11.82 -4.05 24.00
N GLU A 234 -10.84 -4.21 24.89
CA GLU A 234 -10.17 -3.08 25.55
C GLU A 234 -9.44 -2.19 24.53
N LEU A 235 -8.71 -2.80 23.60
CA LEU A 235 -7.99 -2.06 22.57
C LEU A 235 -8.95 -1.34 21.62
N ARG A 236 -10.06 -1.99 21.25
CA ARG A 236 -11.13 -1.39 20.45
C ARG A 236 -11.77 -0.21 21.17
N LYS A 237 -12.08 -0.36 22.47
CA LYS A 237 -12.64 0.72 23.30
C LYS A 237 -11.67 1.89 23.42
N TYR A 238 -10.37 1.61 23.60
CA TYR A 238 -9.33 2.64 23.63
C TYR A 238 -9.28 3.40 22.30
N SER A 239 -9.23 2.69 21.17
CA SER A 239 -9.28 3.28 19.82
C SER A 239 -10.52 4.14 19.60
N MET A 240 -11.69 3.73 20.11
CA MET A 240 -12.92 4.53 20.03
C MET A 240 -12.91 5.75 20.97
N SER A 241 -12.35 5.62 22.18
CA SER A 241 -12.35 6.68 23.18
C SER A 241 -11.47 7.88 22.82
N VAL A 242 -10.40 7.65 22.06
CA VAL A 242 -9.53 8.72 21.54
C VAL A 242 -10.19 9.46 20.37
N ASN A 243 -11.20 8.85 19.74
CA ASN A 243 -11.80 9.26 18.48
C ASN A 243 -13.18 9.94 18.63
N SER A 244 -13.57 10.38 19.82
CA SER A 244 -14.94 10.76 20.21
C SER A 244 -15.53 12.06 19.61
N CYS A 245 -15.17 12.43 18.39
CA CYS A 245 -15.87 13.50 17.65
C CYS A 245 -17.05 12.91 16.86
N GLU A 246 -18.22 13.56 16.84
CA GLU A 246 -19.43 13.08 16.12
C GLU A 246 -19.18 12.87 14.61
N SER A 247 -18.25 13.63 14.01
CA SER A 247 -17.81 13.38 12.63
C SER A 247 -17.20 11.99 12.48
N ASN A 248 -16.52 11.45 13.49
CA ASN A 248 -15.76 10.21 13.37
C ASN A 248 -16.66 8.95 13.25
N GLU A 249 -17.87 8.93 13.83
CA GLU A 249 -18.78 7.79 13.69
C GLU A 249 -19.23 7.58 12.23
N VAL A 250 -19.53 8.67 11.52
CA VAL A 250 -19.90 8.63 10.10
C VAL A 250 -18.75 8.11 9.24
N TRP A 251 -17.51 8.47 9.58
CA TRP A 251 -16.30 8.12 8.82
C TRP A 251 -15.89 6.67 9.08
N GLN A 252 -15.96 6.21 10.33
CA GLN A 252 -15.75 4.82 10.69
C GLN A 252 -16.83 3.90 10.08
N SER A 253 -18.08 4.37 10.00
CA SER A 253 -19.14 3.69 9.25
C SER A 253 -18.80 3.59 7.75
N ALA A 254 -18.39 4.70 7.12
CA ALA A 254 -18.01 4.71 5.70
C ALA A 254 -16.85 3.75 5.39
N LYS A 255 -15.87 3.63 6.30
CA LYS A 255 -14.74 2.69 6.15
C LYS A 255 -15.17 1.22 6.20
N ARG A 256 -16.16 0.88 7.04
CA ARG A 256 -16.71 -0.48 7.18
C ARG A 256 -17.60 -0.90 6.02
N ILE A 257 -18.30 0.06 5.42
CA ILE A 257 -19.22 -0.21 4.32
C ILE A 257 -18.42 -0.38 3.03
N SER A 258 -18.35 -1.60 2.49
CA SER A 258 -17.73 -1.86 1.20
C SER A 258 -18.55 -1.26 0.06
N ALA A 259 -17.89 -0.82 -1.02
CA ALA A 259 -18.60 -0.23 -2.16
C ALA A 259 -19.64 -1.20 -2.75
N LYS A 260 -19.29 -2.49 -2.78
CA LYS A 260 -20.18 -3.58 -3.20
C LYS A 260 -21.47 -3.63 -2.37
N SER A 261 -21.37 -3.48 -1.05
CA SER A 261 -22.55 -3.55 -0.17
C SER A 261 -23.54 -2.39 -0.42
N VAL A 262 -23.04 -1.19 -0.70
CA VAL A 262 -23.88 -0.02 -1.02
C VAL A 262 -24.60 -0.23 -2.36
N LEU A 263 -23.85 -0.63 -3.39
CA LEU A 263 -24.39 -0.85 -4.73
C LEU A 263 -25.43 -1.98 -4.76
N SER A 264 -25.23 -3.02 -3.93
CA SER A 264 -26.21 -4.10 -3.77
C SER A 264 -27.47 -3.68 -3.00
N ARG A 265 -27.37 -2.77 -2.02
CA ARG A 265 -28.54 -2.23 -1.29
C ARG A 265 -29.40 -1.30 -2.15
N GLY A 266 -28.78 -0.49 -3.01
CA GLY A 266 -29.48 0.32 -4.01
C GLY A 266 -30.32 -0.51 -4.98
N ARG A 267 -30.00 -1.80 -5.13
CA ARG A 267 -30.76 -2.79 -5.92
C ARG A 267 -32.07 -3.22 -5.25
N ILE A 268 -32.10 -3.27 -3.91
CA ILE A 268 -33.28 -3.73 -3.14
C ILE A 268 -34.37 -2.65 -3.10
N ASN A 269 -33.98 -1.38 -3.02
CA ASN A 269 -34.93 -0.25 -3.00
C ASN A 269 -35.51 0.11 -4.39
N GLN A 270 -35.00 -0.49 -5.48
CA GLN A 270 -35.50 -0.27 -6.85
C GLN A 270 -36.42 -1.39 -7.35
N VAL A 271 -36.60 -2.48 -6.58
CA VAL A 271 -37.65 -3.46 -6.85
C VAL A 271 -38.91 -2.99 -6.12
N GLU A 272 -39.75 -2.22 -6.80
CA GLU A 272 -41.13 -2.00 -6.34
C GLU A 272 -41.79 -3.36 -6.13
N MET A 273 -42.15 -3.65 -4.88
CA MET A 273 -42.97 -4.81 -4.55
C MET A 273 -44.31 -4.68 -5.31
N PRO A 274 -44.79 -5.71 -6.02
CA PRO A 274 -46.16 -5.72 -6.49
C PRO A 274 -47.05 -5.64 -5.24
N ASN A 275 -47.91 -4.62 -5.20
CA ASN A 275 -49.03 -4.59 -4.27
C ASN A 275 -49.92 -5.79 -4.58
N ASP A 276 -49.76 -6.89 -3.85
CA ASP A 276 -50.81 -7.87 -3.72
C ASP A 276 -51.11 -8.11 -2.24
N VAL A 277 -52.34 -7.76 -1.90
CA VAL A 277 -52.92 -7.81 -0.57
C VAL A 277 -53.28 -9.26 -0.30
N GLY A 278 -52.55 -9.89 0.61
CA GLY A 278 -52.89 -11.20 1.15
C GLY A 278 -52.69 -11.20 2.66
N GLU A 279 -53.77 -10.96 3.40
CA GLU A 279 -53.84 -11.15 4.85
C GLU A 279 -53.41 -12.57 5.23
N GLY A 280 -52.43 -12.67 6.12
CA GLY A 280 -51.93 -13.94 6.64
C GLY A 280 -51.14 -13.73 7.92
N SER A 281 -51.85 -13.70 9.05
CA SER A 281 -51.29 -13.65 10.41
C SER A 281 -50.23 -14.72 10.64
N SER A 282 -49.07 -14.35 11.20
CA SER A 282 -48.47 -15.08 12.34
C SER A 282 -47.28 -14.33 12.94
N ASN A 283 -47.30 -14.26 14.28
CA ASN A 283 -46.25 -13.76 15.16
C ASN A 283 -44.90 -14.46 14.98
N SER A 284 -43.80 -13.74 15.16
CA SER A 284 -42.68 -14.21 15.98
C SER A 284 -41.77 -13.07 16.48
N ASN A 285 -41.90 -12.78 17.77
CA ASN A 285 -40.78 -12.37 18.61
C ASN A 285 -39.91 -13.62 18.85
N SER A 286 -38.61 -13.55 18.55
CA SER A 286 -37.56 -14.22 19.34
C SER A 286 -36.18 -13.78 18.89
N HIS A 287 -35.50 -13.04 19.77
CA HIS A 287 -34.07 -13.17 19.97
C HIS A 287 -33.74 -14.64 20.21
N GLU A 288 -32.85 -15.23 19.42
CA GLU A 288 -31.97 -16.33 19.85
C GLU A 288 -30.88 -16.56 18.81
N GLY A 289 -29.66 -16.80 19.30
CA GLY A 289 -28.48 -17.05 18.48
C GLY A 289 -28.65 -18.30 17.63
N ALA A 290 -28.47 -18.16 16.32
CA ALA A 290 -28.39 -19.29 15.40
C ALA A 290 -26.94 -19.46 14.94
N GLN A 291 -26.29 -20.42 15.59
CA GLN A 291 -25.12 -21.11 15.11
C GLN A 291 -25.48 -21.77 13.77
N ILE A 292 -25.02 -21.18 12.66
CA ILE A 292 -25.23 -21.72 11.32
C ILE A 292 -24.25 -22.89 11.13
N ASP A 293 -24.75 -24.09 11.40
CA ASP A 293 -24.07 -25.36 11.17
C ASP A 293 -24.17 -25.71 9.68
N ILE A 294 -23.15 -25.34 8.89
CA ILE A 294 -23.01 -25.83 7.51
C ILE A 294 -22.11 -27.06 7.54
N THR A 295 -22.75 -28.22 7.58
CA THR A 295 -22.14 -29.53 7.37
C THR A 295 -21.54 -29.63 5.96
N PHE A 296 -20.24 -29.35 5.83
CA PHE A 296 -19.42 -29.89 4.74
C PHE A 296 -18.93 -31.28 5.12
N LYS A 297 -19.02 -32.22 4.19
CA LYS A 297 -18.56 -33.61 4.33
C LYS A 297 -17.13 -33.67 4.89
N GLY A 298 -17.01 -34.06 6.16
CA GLY A 298 -15.90 -34.83 6.69
C GLY A 298 -14.59 -34.09 7.05
N ARG A 299 -14.63 -33.16 8.01
CA ARG A 299 -13.71 -33.06 9.18
C ARG A 299 -13.96 -31.76 9.94
N ARG A 300 -14.31 -31.86 11.22
CA ARG A 300 -14.30 -30.72 12.17
C ARG A 300 -12.84 -30.31 12.39
N VAL A 301 -12.41 -29.19 11.82
CA VAL A 301 -11.18 -28.51 12.23
C VAL A 301 -11.52 -27.68 13.47
N ASN A 302 -10.92 -28.03 14.61
CA ASN A 302 -11.05 -27.29 15.87
C ASN A 302 -10.52 -25.87 15.69
N ALA A 303 -11.34 -24.87 16.02
CA ALA A 303 -10.99 -23.45 15.86
C ALA A 303 -9.81 -23.01 16.74
N GLU A 304 -9.46 -23.78 17.79
CA GLU A 304 -8.34 -23.48 18.70
C GLU A 304 -6.95 -23.75 18.11
N ASN A 305 -6.83 -24.50 17.00
CA ASN A 305 -5.55 -24.89 16.39
C ASN A 305 -5.35 -24.33 14.96
N SER A 306 -6.16 -23.36 14.53
CA SER A 306 -5.99 -22.77 13.19
C SER A 306 -4.78 -21.84 13.13
N VAL A 307 -4.07 -21.89 12.01
CA VAL A 307 -2.96 -20.97 11.69
C VAL A 307 -3.49 -19.65 11.10
N PHE A 308 -4.80 -19.52 10.87
CA PHE A 308 -5.44 -18.34 10.30
C PHE A 308 -6.22 -17.57 11.35
N LEU A 309 -6.27 -16.23 11.20
CA LEU A 309 -6.99 -15.35 12.14
C LEU A 309 -8.50 -15.63 12.16
N SER A 310 -9.06 -16.02 11.02
CA SER A 310 -10.47 -16.35 10.91
C SER A 310 -10.70 -17.51 9.95
N ARG A 311 -11.80 -18.24 10.15
CA ARG A 311 -12.21 -19.35 9.29
C ARG A 311 -12.44 -18.92 7.84
N GLU A 312 -12.84 -17.69 7.60
CA GLU A 312 -13.11 -17.15 6.26
C GLU A 312 -11.88 -16.43 5.67
N GLY A 313 -11.10 -15.73 6.50
CA GLY A 313 -9.95 -14.93 6.09
C GLY A 313 -8.76 -15.76 5.60
N THR A 314 -7.88 -15.12 4.83
CA THR A 314 -6.65 -15.74 4.30
C THR A 314 -5.42 -15.33 5.07
N VAL A 315 -5.51 -14.42 6.03
CA VAL A 315 -4.34 -13.91 6.74
C VAL A 315 -3.85 -14.93 7.78
N VAL A 316 -2.59 -15.32 7.65
CA VAL A 316 -1.91 -16.18 8.63
C VAL A 316 -1.71 -15.39 9.92
N GLY A 317 -2.12 -15.99 11.04
CA GLY A 317 -1.99 -15.45 12.38
C GLY A 317 -1.11 -16.29 13.29
N GLY A 318 -0.57 -15.66 14.33
CA GLY A 318 0.21 -16.32 15.36
C GLY A 318 1.61 -15.73 15.55
N GLY A 319 2.38 -16.39 16.40
CA GLY A 319 3.77 -16.07 16.66
C GLY A 319 4.72 -16.50 15.55
N THR A 320 5.99 -16.09 15.64
CA THR A 320 6.99 -16.34 14.58
C THR A 320 7.13 -17.82 14.24
N SER A 321 7.10 -18.71 15.24
CA SER A 321 7.19 -20.16 15.03
C SER A 321 6.02 -20.74 14.22
N VAL A 322 4.79 -20.29 14.51
CA VAL A 322 3.57 -20.70 13.82
C VAL A 322 3.62 -20.24 12.37
N ILE A 323 4.01 -18.99 12.13
CA ILE A 323 4.10 -18.42 10.78
C ILE A 323 5.21 -19.08 9.96
N LEU A 324 6.36 -19.42 10.56
CA LEU A 324 7.43 -20.17 9.89
C LEU A 324 7.00 -21.59 9.52
N ASN A 325 6.21 -22.26 10.37
CA ASN A 325 5.62 -23.55 10.03
C ASN A 325 4.63 -23.42 8.87
N ALA A 326 3.81 -22.36 8.87
CA ALA A 326 2.90 -22.04 7.77
C ALA A 326 3.65 -21.77 6.45
N LEU A 327 4.76 -21.03 6.51
CA LEU A 327 5.66 -20.80 5.38
C LEU A 327 6.24 -22.12 4.87
N GLY A 328 6.69 -22.99 5.77
CA GLY A 328 7.18 -24.33 5.41
C GLY A 328 6.11 -25.17 4.70
N ALA A 329 4.86 -25.10 5.16
CA ALA A 329 3.73 -25.74 4.50
C ALA A 329 3.45 -25.15 3.11
N TYR A 330 3.48 -23.82 2.99
CA TYR A 330 3.31 -23.09 1.73
C TYR A 330 4.36 -23.51 0.69
N LEU A 331 5.64 -23.57 1.07
CA LEU A 331 6.72 -23.97 0.17
C LEU A 331 6.56 -25.43 -0.30
N ARG A 332 5.99 -26.30 0.53
CA ARG A 332 5.76 -27.73 0.30
C ARG A 332 4.40 -28.07 -0.33
N ASP A 333 3.68 -27.10 -0.90
CA ASP A 333 2.32 -27.28 -1.46
C ASP A 333 2.18 -28.52 -2.37
N LEU A 334 3.17 -28.79 -3.22
CA LEU A 334 3.15 -29.91 -4.17
C LEU A 334 3.61 -31.26 -3.60
N GLU A 335 4.00 -31.32 -2.32
CA GLU A 335 4.66 -32.51 -1.74
C GLU A 335 3.71 -33.45 -0.98
N GLY A 336 2.39 -33.22 -1.03
CA GLY A 336 1.35 -34.14 -0.58
C GLY A 336 1.50 -34.58 0.88
N THR A 337 0.83 -33.89 1.80
CA THR A 337 1.18 -34.01 3.22
C THR A 337 0.02 -34.48 4.12
N SER A 338 0.34 -35.40 5.03
CA SER A 338 -0.60 -36.08 5.92
C SER A 338 -0.83 -35.35 7.26
N ARG A 339 -0.21 -34.18 7.48
CA ARG A 339 -0.39 -33.34 8.67
C ARG A 339 -1.59 -32.40 8.51
N GLY A 340 -2.46 -32.35 9.53
CA GLY A 340 -3.70 -31.56 9.51
C GLY A 340 -3.47 -30.06 9.25
N ASP A 341 -2.49 -29.46 9.91
CA ASP A 341 -2.22 -28.02 9.82
C ASP A 341 -1.73 -27.58 8.42
N TRP A 342 -1.06 -28.48 7.70
CA TRP A 342 -0.60 -28.19 6.33
C TRP A 342 -1.75 -28.26 5.32
N GLN A 343 -2.76 -29.11 5.56
CA GLN A 343 -3.95 -29.21 4.71
C GLN A 343 -4.74 -27.90 4.71
N GLU A 344 -4.87 -27.24 5.87
CA GLU A 344 -5.54 -25.95 5.99
C GLU A 344 -4.82 -24.88 5.16
N VAL A 345 -3.49 -24.78 5.28
CA VAL A 345 -2.66 -23.84 4.50
C VAL A 345 -2.79 -24.10 3.01
N HIS A 346 -2.74 -25.36 2.56
CA HIS A 346 -2.89 -25.72 1.14
C HIS A 346 -4.30 -25.46 0.60
N GLU A 347 -5.35 -25.60 1.42
CA GLU A 347 -6.71 -25.21 1.02
C GLU A 347 -6.85 -23.70 0.87
N LYS A 348 -6.33 -22.93 1.84
CA LYS A 348 -6.36 -21.47 1.80
C LYS A 348 -5.52 -20.89 0.66
N LEU A 349 -4.35 -21.48 0.41
CA LEU A 349 -3.53 -21.17 -0.77
C LEU A 349 -4.35 -21.31 -2.04
N ARG A 350 -5.00 -22.46 -2.27
CA ARG A 350 -5.81 -22.70 -3.46
C ARG A 350 -6.97 -21.72 -3.63
N LYS A 351 -7.60 -21.30 -2.53
CA LYS A 351 -8.66 -20.28 -2.54
C LYS A 351 -8.11 -18.87 -2.82
N ALA A 352 -6.93 -18.55 -2.30
CA ALA A 352 -6.29 -17.25 -2.46
C ALA A 352 -5.56 -17.08 -3.81
N GLU A 353 -5.20 -18.19 -4.46
CA GLU A 353 -4.45 -18.21 -5.73
C GLU A 353 -5.35 -17.85 -6.93
N ASN A 354 -5.68 -16.56 -7.05
CA ASN A 354 -6.38 -16.02 -8.21
C ASN A 354 -5.48 -15.90 -9.47
N ARG A 355 -4.16 -15.91 -9.26
CA ARG A 355 -3.11 -15.94 -10.28
C ARG A 355 -1.82 -16.47 -9.65
N SER A 356 -0.91 -16.89 -10.52
CA SER A 356 0.37 -17.44 -10.09
C SER A 356 1.09 -16.52 -9.11
N GLY A 357 1.31 -17.03 -7.90
CA GLY A 357 2.02 -16.41 -6.80
C GLY A 357 1.23 -15.40 -5.95
N ALA A 358 -0.04 -15.13 -6.26
CA ALA A 358 -0.82 -14.14 -5.48
C ALA A 358 -1.17 -14.64 -4.07
N SER A 359 -1.28 -15.95 -3.87
CA SER A 359 -1.54 -16.55 -2.57
C SER A 359 -0.50 -16.13 -1.52
N PHE A 360 0.79 -16.02 -1.88
CA PHE A 360 1.81 -15.68 -0.90
C PHE A 360 1.54 -14.32 -0.24
N GLY A 361 1.26 -13.30 -1.05
CA GLY A 361 0.90 -11.97 -0.56
C GLY A 361 -0.38 -11.99 0.26
N ALA A 362 -1.41 -12.72 -0.19
CA ALA A 362 -2.69 -12.82 0.52
C ALA A 362 -2.58 -13.51 1.88
N LEU A 363 -1.64 -14.44 2.04
CA LEU A 363 -1.45 -15.23 3.25
C LEU A 363 -0.49 -14.55 4.25
N PHE A 364 0.65 -14.04 3.77
CA PHE A 364 1.79 -13.67 4.63
C PHE A 364 2.09 -12.16 4.70
N ARG A 365 1.45 -11.31 3.89
CA ARG A 365 1.84 -9.89 3.80
C ARG A 365 1.65 -9.12 5.10
N SER A 366 0.57 -9.36 5.84
CA SER A 366 0.35 -8.66 7.12
C SER A 366 1.39 -9.10 8.15
N ALA A 367 1.79 -10.37 8.16
CA ALA A 367 2.88 -10.88 9.00
C ALA A 367 4.25 -10.29 8.62
N LEU A 368 4.51 -10.08 7.33
CA LEU A 368 5.71 -9.40 6.83
C LEU A 368 5.71 -7.90 7.21
N SER A 369 4.55 -7.25 7.17
CA SER A 369 4.40 -5.81 7.44
C SER A 369 4.45 -5.49 8.93
N LEU A 370 4.05 -6.44 9.77
CA LEU A 370 4.24 -6.41 11.22
C LEU A 370 5.56 -7.08 11.67
N GLY A 371 6.48 -7.33 10.73
CA GLY A 371 7.81 -7.91 10.99
C GLY A 371 7.86 -9.27 11.70
N ILE A 372 6.71 -9.85 12.09
CA ILE A 372 6.55 -11.16 12.72
C ILE A 372 7.29 -12.23 11.91
N LEU A 373 7.23 -12.09 10.59
CA LEU A 373 8.02 -12.83 9.64
C LEU A 373 9.01 -11.89 8.96
N SER A 374 10.31 -12.16 9.11
CA SER A 374 11.34 -11.40 8.41
C SER A 374 11.35 -11.70 6.91
N ARG A 375 11.46 -10.63 6.09
CA ARG A 375 11.74 -10.75 4.64
C ARG A 375 12.97 -11.61 4.38
N ARG A 376 14.07 -11.41 5.11
CA ARG A 376 15.32 -12.18 4.95
C ARG A 376 15.10 -13.64 5.26
N ARG A 377 14.33 -13.93 6.31
CA ARG A 377 14.03 -15.31 6.71
C ARG A 377 13.21 -16.03 5.64
N VAL A 378 12.21 -15.37 5.06
CA VAL A 378 11.44 -15.94 3.92
C VAL A 378 12.37 -16.29 2.78
N TYR A 379 13.23 -15.36 2.35
CA TYR A 379 14.17 -15.61 1.26
C TYR A 379 15.07 -16.81 1.59
N TYR A 380 15.66 -16.82 2.79
CA TYR A 380 16.57 -17.88 3.21
C TYR A 380 15.89 -19.25 3.25
N GLU A 381 14.72 -19.37 3.87
CA GLU A 381 13.98 -20.63 3.95
C GLU A 381 13.51 -21.12 2.57
N ALA A 382 13.06 -20.21 1.70
CA ALA A 382 12.65 -20.54 0.34
C ALA A 382 13.82 -21.10 -0.49
N ILE A 383 14.98 -20.43 -0.46
CA ILE A 383 16.19 -20.88 -1.17
C ILE A 383 16.75 -22.17 -0.57
N LYS A 384 16.73 -22.30 0.76
CA LYS A 384 17.16 -23.53 1.46
C LYS A 384 16.30 -24.71 1.02
N TYR A 385 14.99 -24.56 1.07
CA TYR A 385 14.06 -25.60 0.63
C TYR A 385 14.25 -25.95 -0.85
N GLU A 386 14.46 -24.96 -1.72
CA GLU A 386 14.72 -25.21 -3.15
C GLU A 386 16.00 -26.03 -3.38
N LYS A 387 17.07 -25.74 -2.62
CA LYS A 387 18.30 -26.54 -2.65
C LYS A 387 18.03 -27.96 -2.16
N GLU A 388 17.36 -28.13 -1.02
CA GLU A 388 17.05 -29.45 -0.45
C GLU A 388 16.24 -30.31 -1.43
N ARG A 389 15.20 -29.74 -2.03
CA ARG A 389 14.34 -30.40 -3.04
C ARG A 389 15.12 -30.86 -4.26
N ASN A 390 16.16 -30.14 -4.64
CA ASN A 390 16.99 -30.40 -5.82
C ASN A 390 18.34 -31.05 -5.46
N ALA A 391 18.40 -31.83 -4.36
CA ALA A 391 19.60 -32.55 -3.92
C ALA A 391 20.86 -31.67 -3.72
N GLY A 392 20.66 -30.43 -3.27
CA GLY A 392 21.71 -29.45 -2.97
C GLY A 392 22.01 -28.46 -4.10
N PHE A 393 21.42 -28.61 -5.28
CA PHE A 393 21.66 -27.72 -6.43
C PHE A 393 20.51 -26.74 -6.64
N LEU A 394 20.80 -25.48 -6.97
CA LEU A 394 19.80 -24.61 -7.59
C LEU A 394 19.72 -24.99 -9.08
N SER A 395 18.50 -25.21 -9.60
CA SER A 395 18.32 -25.66 -10.99
C SER A 395 19.01 -24.71 -11.97
N PRO A 396 20.01 -25.15 -12.76
CA PRO A 396 20.67 -24.30 -13.75
C PRO A 396 19.73 -23.94 -14.91
N PHE A 397 18.56 -24.57 -15.00
CA PHE A 397 17.53 -24.34 -16.01
C PHE A 397 16.37 -23.44 -15.51
N GLY A 398 16.46 -22.91 -14.28
CA GLY A 398 15.62 -21.79 -13.83
C GLY A 398 14.17 -22.10 -13.45
N TYR A 399 13.79 -23.37 -13.27
CA TYR A 399 12.45 -23.72 -12.78
C TYR A 399 12.44 -23.87 -11.25
N SER A 400 12.27 -22.75 -10.55
CA SER A 400 11.90 -22.77 -9.13
C SER A 400 10.46 -23.28 -8.97
N ALA A 401 10.17 -23.95 -7.85
CA ALA A 401 8.78 -24.26 -7.51
C ALA A 401 7.96 -22.94 -7.46
N ALA A 402 6.72 -22.96 -7.95
CA ALA A 402 5.92 -21.74 -8.08
C ALA A 402 5.76 -20.98 -6.75
N THR A 403 5.61 -21.72 -5.64
CA THR A 403 5.54 -21.18 -4.28
C THR A 403 6.86 -20.55 -3.82
N VAL A 404 8.00 -21.20 -4.12
CA VAL A 404 9.34 -20.62 -3.87
C VAL A 404 9.52 -19.32 -4.63
N ALA A 405 9.23 -19.33 -5.94
CA ALA A 405 9.34 -18.15 -6.78
C ALA A 405 8.46 -17.00 -6.28
N ALA A 406 7.21 -17.29 -5.90
CA ALA A 406 6.27 -16.31 -5.37
C ALA A 406 6.75 -15.69 -4.05
N ALA A 407 7.25 -16.51 -3.12
CA ALA A 407 7.76 -16.06 -1.83
C ALA A 407 8.99 -15.14 -2.01
N VAL A 408 9.97 -15.58 -2.80
CA VAL A 408 11.19 -14.83 -3.09
C VAL A 408 10.89 -13.53 -3.84
N GLU A 409 10.07 -13.58 -4.90
CA GLU A 409 9.71 -12.39 -5.66
C GLU A 409 9.00 -11.37 -4.78
N THR A 410 8.05 -11.80 -3.95
CA THR A 410 7.30 -10.88 -3.08
C THR A 410 8.23 -10.13 -2.12
N VAL A 411 9.13 -10.81 -1.41
CA VAL A 411 10.00 -10.13 -0.44
C VAL A 411 11.04 -9.23 -1.08
N CYS A 412 11.60 -9.62 -2.24
CA CYS A 412 12.50 -8.77 -3.02
C CYS A 412 11.79 -7.52 -3.55
N VAL A 413 10.54 -7.65 -4.00
CA VAL A 413 9.73 -6.51 -4.47
C VAL A 413 9.33 -5.59 -3.33
N MET A 414 8.94 -6.14 -2.17
CA MET A 414 8.66 -5.34 -0.97
C MET A 414 9.89 -4.55 -0.53
N GLU A 415 11.07 -5.16 -0.57
CA GLU A 415 12.33 -4.46 -0.28
C GLU A 415 12.61 -3.33 -1.29
N TRP A 416 12.44 -3.59 -2.58
CA TRP A 416 12.60 -2.57 -3.63
C TRP A 416 11.73 -1.34 -3.37
N TYR A 417 10.44 -1.52 -3.08
CA TYR A 417 9.53 -0.41 -2.82
C TYR A 417 9.83 0.31 -1.50
N GLN A 418 10.27 -0.42 -0.45
CA GLN A 418 10.74 0.20 0.79
C GLN A 418 11.93 1.14 0.52
N LEU A 419 12.94 0.66 -0.23
CA LEU A 419 14.13 1.44 -0.57
C LEU A 419 13.79 2.64 -1.47
N LEU A 420 12.85 2.46 -2.40
CA LEU A 420 12.36 3.54 -3.25
C LEU A 420 11.65 4.63 -2.43
N ALA A 421 10.84 4.25 -1.43
CA ALA A 421 10.21 5.17 -0.50
C ALA A 421 11.26 5.91 0.35
N SER A 422 12.20 5.19 0.98
CA SER A 422 13.32 5.77 1.73
C SER A 422 14.10 6.80 0.91
N LYS A 423 14.44 6.47 -0.36
CA LYS A 423 15.14 7.39 -1.26
C LYS A 423 14.34 8.66 -1.52
N SER A 424 13.04 8.55 -1.77
CA SER A 424 12.19 9.68 -2.15
C SER A 424 12.15 10.80 -1.10
N HIS A 425 12.42 10.47 0.16
CA HIS A 425 12.48 11.43 1.25
C HIS A 425 13.81 12.16 1.38
N THR A 426 14.90 11.55 0.89
CA THR A 426 16.26 12.13 0.95
C THR A 426 16.56 13.05 -0.22
N ASP A 427 15.70 13.04 -1.25
CA ASP A 427 15.88 13.78 -2.49
C ASP A 427 15.22 15.17 -2.37
N SER A 428 15.92 16.10 -1.70
CA SER A 428 15.47 17.48 -1.44
C SER A 428 15.40 18.38 -2.68
N GLY A 429 15.58 17.83 -3.88
CA GLY A 429 15.67 18.56 -5.15
C GLY A 429 14.36 18.64 -5.94
N ARG A 430 13.27 18.00 -5.50
CA ARG A 430 11.95 18.09 -6.15
C ARG A 430 11.09 19.18 -5.53
N ILE A 431 10.24 19.79 -6.36
CA ILE A 431 9.43 20.99 -6.05
C ILE A 431 8.54 20.80 -4.81
N ASN A 432 8.11 19.57 -4.50
CA ASN A 432 7.25 19.25 -3.35
C ASN A 432 7.74 17.99 -2.60
N SER A 433 7.57 17.96 -1.27
CA SER A 433 7.95 16.81 -0.44
C SER A 433 7.04 15.60 -0.71
N VAL A 434 7.61 14.52 -1.22
CA VAL A 434 6.88 13.27 -1.43
C VAL A 434 6.74 12.52 -0.11
N HIS A 435 5.52 12.18 0.22
CA HIS A 435 5.12 11.42 1.40
C HIS A 435 4.75 9.99 1.02
N THR A 436 4.79 9.10 2.01
CA THR A 436 4.36 7.70 1.86
C THR A 436 3.32 7.36 2.91
N TRP A 437 2.25 6.71 2.47
CA TRP A 437 1.15 6.20 3.28
C TRP A 437 1.03 4.68 3.04
N ARG A 438 0.78 3.91 4.10
CA ARG A 438 0.54 2.48 3.99
C ARG A 438 -0.96 2.19 3.96
N TRP A 439 -1.44 1.65 2.85
CA TRP A 439 -2.83 1.22 2.66
C TRP A 439 -2.90 -0.29 2.47
N LYS A 440 -3.61 -1.00 3.36
CA LYS A 440 -3.71 -2.47 3.37
C LYS A 440 -2.34 -3.13 3.16
N ASP A 441 -1.36 -2.70 3.96
CA ASP A 441 0.03 -3.16 3.92
C ASP A 441 0.88 -2.74 2.70
N TYR A 442 0.32 -1.98 1.75
CA TYR A 442 1.01 -1.50 0.54
C TYR A 442 1.48 -0.04 0.65
N LEU A 443 2.65 0.26 0.10
CA LEU A 443 3.21 1.63 0.10
C LEU A 443 2.63 2.48 -1.04
N ILE A 444 2.01 3.61 -0.68
CA ILE A 444 1.36 4.55 -1.59
C ILE A 444 2.04 5.92 -1.48
N GLN A 445 2.44 6.49 -2.62
CA GLN A 445 3.00 7.84 -2.66
C GLN A 445 1.92 8.91 -2.79
N TYR A 446 2.12 10.00 -2.06
CA TYR A 446 1.31 11.21 -2.20
C TYR A 446 2.16 12.45 -1.89
N THR A 447 1.61 13.63 -2.17
CA THR A 447 2.14 14.91 -1.70
C THR A 447 1.01 15.74 -1.12
N ALA A 448 1.33 16.65 -0.22
CA ALA A 448 0.39 17.59 0.38
C ALA A 448 1.00 19.00 0.39
N LEU A 449 0.22 20.01 0.01
CA LEU A 449 0.58 21.43 0.01
C LEU A 449 -0.52 22.27 0.65
N GLY A 450 -0.16 23.46 1.12
CA GLY A 450 -1.07 24.36 1.83
C GLY A 450 -1.24 23.99 3.30
N GLN A 451 -1.60 24.98 4.12
CA GLN A 451 -1.81 24.81 5.57
C GLN A 451 -3.25 25.14 5.98
N GLU A 452 -3.94 25.98 5.22
CA GLU A 452 -5.28 26.46 5.52
C GLU A 452 -6.17 26.43 4.27
N GLY A 453 -7.49 26.48 4.48
CA GLY A 453 -8.47 26.54 3.40
C GLY A 453 -9.06 25.19 2.98
N PRO A 454 -9.86 25.18 1.91
CA PRO A 454 -10.61 24.00 1.44
C PRO A 454 -9.69 22.87 1.03
N ALA A 455 -10.14 21.63 1.22
CA ALA A 455 -9.35 20.44 0.90
C ALA A 455 -9.62 19.97 -0.54
N VAL A 456 -8.58 19.88 -1.36
CA VAL A 456 -8.64 19.48 -2.77
C VAL A 456 -7.78 18.22 -2.97
N LEU A 457 -8.38 17.17 -3.54
CA LEU A 457 -7.67 15.90 -3.85
C LEU A 457 -7.58 15.67 -5.35
N LEU A 458 -6.34 15.64 -5.87
CA LEU A 458 -6.01 15.42 -7.27
C LEU A 458 -5.73 13.92 -7.54
N VAL A 459 -6.46 13.34 -8.49
CA VAL A 459 -6.41 11.91 -8.82
C VAL A 459 -6.04 11.71 -10.29
N HIS A 460 -4.93 11.03 -10.56
CA HIS A 460 -4.38 10.91 -11.92
C HIS A 460 -5.10 9.86 -12.80
N GLY A 461 -4.84 9.94 -14.11
CA GLY A 461 -5.32 9.01 -15.14
C GLY A 461 -4.53 7.68 -15.22
N PHE A 462 -4.96 6.76 -16.09
CA PHE A 462 -4.28 5.47 -16.25
C PHE A 462 -2.88 5.66 -16.85
N GLY A 463 -1.86 5.07 -16.23
CA GLY A 463 -0.46 5.18 -16.70
C GLY A 463 0.25 6.47 -16.29
N ALA A 464 -0.43 7.34 -15.54
CA ALA A 464 0.14 8.55 -14.93
C ALA A 464 0.50 8.31 -13.45
N PHE A 465 0.79 9.40 -12.74
CA PHE A 465 1.21 9.47 -11.34
C PHE A 465 0.95 10.89 -10.80
N LEU A 466 1.12 11.13 -9.49
CA LEU A 466 0.79 12.42 -8.86
C LEU A 466 1.51 13.60 -9.51
N GLU A 467 2.76 13.42 -9.95
CA GLU A 467 3.54 14.51 -10.58
C GLU A 467 3.03 14.88 -11.98
N HIS A 468 2.04 14.18 -12.51
CA HIS A 468 1.31 14.64 -13.70
C HIS A 468 0.47 15.89 -13.42
N TYR A 469 0.31 16.27 -12.15
CA TYR A 469 -0.24 17.55 -11.70
C TYR A 469 0.85 18.59 -11.32
N ARG A 470 2.09 18.43 -11.82
CA ARG A 470 3.27 19.27 -11.50
C ARG A 470 3.01 20.78 -11.53
N ASP A 471 2.18 21.25 -12.45
CA ASP A 471 1.85 22.67 -12.61
C ASP A 471 0.44 23.03 -12.11
N ASN A 472 -0.21 22.12 -11.39
CA ASN A 472 -1.51 22.37 -10.76
C ASN A 472 -1.37 22.48 -9.24
N MET A 473 -0.52 21.66 -8.63
CA MET A 473 -0.42 21.55 -7.17
C MET A 473 -0.08 22.89 -6.49
N THR A 474 1.00 23.55 -6.92
CA THR A 474 1.43 24.83 -6.33
C THR A 474 0.43 25.95 -6.64
N PRO A 475 0.00 26.21 -7.89
CA PRO A 475 -0.95 27.29 -8.17
C PRO A 475 -2.31 27.12 -7.48
N VAL A 476 -2.83 25.89 -7.38
CA VAL A 476 -4.09 25.63 -6.67
C VAL A 476 -3.91 25.84 -5.16
N SER A 477 -2.74 25.47 -4.61
CA SER A 477 -2.41 25.74 -3.20
C SER A 477 -2.28 27.25 -2.94
N ASP A 478 -1.58 27.99 -3.81
CA ASP A 478 -1.40 29.44 -3.72
C ASP A 478 -2.74 30.19 -3.86
N GLY A 479 -3.74 29.57 -4.50
CA GLY A 479 -5.13 30.01 -4.52
C GLY A 479 -5.87 29.91 -3.19
N GLY A 480 -5.20 29.51 -2.10
CA GLY A 480 -5.77 29.43 -0.75
C GLY A 480 -6.38 28.06 -0.40
N ASN A 481 -5.93 27.00 -1.06
CA ASN A 481 -6.43 25.64 -0.83
C ASN A 481 -5.36 24.75 -0.20
N ARG A 482 -5.79 23.71 0.53
CA ARG A 482 -4.93 22.56 0.86
C ARG A 482 -5.08 21.51 -0.24
N VAL A 483 -3.96 21.12 -0.84
CA VAL A 483 -3.94 20.26 -2.02
C VAL A 483 -3.21 18.97 -1.73
N TRP A 484 -3.87 17.85 -1.98
CA TRP A 484 -3.26 16.52 -1.99
C TRP A 484 -3.22 15.99 -3.42
N ALA A 485 -2.13 15.35 -3.81
CA ALA A 485 -2.08 14.57 -5.03
C ALA A 485 -1.55 13.16 -4.72
N ILE A 486 -2.26 12.13 -5.18
CA ILE A 486 -2.00 10.73 -4.84
C ILE A 486 -1.57 9.94 -6.08
N THR A 487 -0.57 9.08 -5.93
CA THR A 487 -0.24 8.05 -6.93
C THR A 487 -0.94 6.75 -6.56
N LEU A 488 -1.92 6.34 -7.36
CA LEU A 488 -2.75 5.16 -7.08
C LEU A 488 -1.93 3.86 -7.00
N LEU A 489 -2.39 2.89 -6.21
CA LEU A 489 -1.81 1.53 -6.19
C LEU A 489 -1.73 0.97 -7.62
N GLY A 490 -0.59 0.41 -8.00
CA GLY A 490 -0.35 -0.06 -9.36
C GLY A 490 0.37 0.95 -10.28
N PHE A 491 0.54 2.21 -9.86
CA PHE A 491 1.06 3.28 -10.72
C PHE A 491 2.28 4.00 -10.12
N GLY A 492 2.96 4.80 -10.95
CA GLY A 492 4.11 5.62 -10.56
C GLY A 492 5.14 4.87 -9.71
N LYS A 493 5.43 5.37 -8.52
CA LYS A 493 6.32 4.73 -7.54
C LYS A 493 5.57 4.09 -6.36
N SER A 494 4.23 4.10 -6.40
CA SER A 494 3.42 3.29 -5.49
C SER A 494 3.60 1.81 -5.81
N GLU A 495 3.40 0.96 -4.81
CA GLU A 495 3.55 -0.49 -4.94
C GLU A 495 2.59 -1.05 -6.00
N LYS A 496 3.05 -2.07 -6.72
CA LYS A 496 2.28 -2.77 -7.77
C LYS A 496 2.11 -4.25 -7.39
N PRO A 497 1.39 -4.55 -6.31
CA PRO A 497 1.31 -5.91 -5.79
C PRO A 497 0.54 -6.84 -6.72
N ASN A 498 0.73 -8.15 -6.50
CA ASN A 498 0.06 -9.21 -7.25
C ASN A 498 -1.40 -9.41 -6.78
N VAL A 499 -2.26 -8.42 -7.02
CA VAL A 499 -3.67 -8.39 -6.61
C VAL A 499 -4.62 -8.21 -7.78
N VAL A 500 -5.91 -8.46 -7.56
CA VAL A 500 -6.95 -8.16 -8.56
C VAL A 500 -7.31 -6.68 -8.46
N TYR A 501 -6.96 -5.93 -9.51
CA TYR A 501 -7.28 -4.50 -9.59
C TYR A 501 -8.68 -4.30 -10.14
N THR A 502 -9.49 -3.53 -9.39
CA THR A 502 -10.87 -3.19 -9.77
C THR A 502 -11.14 -1.72 -9.52
N GLU A 503 -12.14 -1.17 -10.22
CA GLU A 503 -12.63 0.19 -10.03
C GLU A 503 -13.09 0.44 -8.59
N LEU A 504 -13.68 -0.57 -7.94
CA LEU A 504 -14.10 -0.48 -6.55
C LEU A 504 -12.91 -0.49 -5.60
N MET A 505 -11.88 -1.29 -5.87
CA MET A 505 -10.65 -1.30 -5.06
C MET A 505 -9.97 0.07 -5.08
N TRP A 506 -9.84 0.70 -6.25
CA TRP A 506 -9.26 2.04 -6.34
C TRP A 506 -10.15 3.11 -5.70
N ALA A 507 -11.47 3.01 -5.81
CA ALA A 507 -12.38 3.91 -5.09
C ALA A 507 -12.30 3.73 -3.57
N GLU A 508 -12.23 2.49 -3.06
CA GLU A 508 -12.02 2.20 -1.64
C GLU A 508 -10.67 2.75 -1.13
N MET A 509 -9.63 2.69 -1.95
CA MET A 509 -8.35 3.31 -1.61
C MET A 509 -8.46 4.83 -1.52
N LEU A 510 -9.14 5.49 -2.44
CA LEU A 510 -9.37 6.94 -2.37
C LEU A 510 -10.22 7.31 -1.16
N ARG A 511 -11.29 6.56 -0.87
CA ARG A 511 -12.06 6.70 0.35
C ARG A 511 -11.15 6.63 1.59
N ASP A 512 -10.37 5.57 1.71
CA ASP A 512 -9.48 5.36 2.86
C ASP A 512 -8.41 6.45 2.94
N PHE A 513 -7.92 6.97 1.81
CA PHE A 513 -6.99 8.10 1.81
C PHE A 513 -7.63 9.39 2.34
N ILE A 514 -8.87 9.69 1.92
CA ILE A 514 -9.61 10.86 2.44
C ILE A 514 -9.80 10.72 3.95
N ILE A 515 -10.14 9.53 4.44
CA ILE A 515 -10.34 9.26 5.88
C ILE A 515 -9.02 9.33 6.65
N ASP A 516 -7.99 8.61 6.20
CA ASP A 516 -6.78 8.34 6.99
C ASP A 516 -5.70 9.42 6.84
N VAL A 517 -5.71 10.16 5.73
CA VAL A 517 -4.66 11.15 5.40
C VAL A 517 -5.20 12.57 5.34
N VAL A 518 -6.37 12.79 4.74
CA VAL A 518 -6.94 14.13 4.62
C VAL A 518 -7.72 14.52 5.89
N GLY A 519 -8.53 13.60 6.42
CA GLY A 519 -9.26 13.79 7.67
C GLY A 519 -10.56 14.61 7.55
N GLU A 520 -10.97 15.00 6.35
CA GLU A 520 -12.19 15.79 6.10
C GLU A 520 -12.72 15.63 4.67
N PRO A 521 -13.98 16.02 4.36
CA PRO A 521 -14.52 15.95 3.01
C PRO A 521 -13.74 16.85 2.04
N VAL A 522 -13.56 16.39 0.79
CA VAL A 522 -12.71 17.08 -0.19
C VAL A 522 -13.45 17.48 -1.47
N HIS A 523 -12.94 18.48 -2.17
CA HIS A 523 -13.21 18.67 -3.59
C HIS A 523 -12.37 17.65 -4.38
N LEU A 524 -13.03 16.65 -4.97
CA LEU A 524 -12.37 15.59 -5.73
C LEU A 524 -12.13 16.04 -7.16
N VAL A 525 -10.87 16.16 -7.57
CA VAL A 525 -10.47 16.49 -8.94
C VAL A 525 -9.82 15.28 -9.58
N GLY A 526 -10.40 14.76 -10.65
CA GLY A 526 -9.88 13.55 -11.29
C GLY A 526 -9.78 13.65 -12.80
N ASN A 527 -8.64 13.25 -13.34
CA ASN A 527 -8.43 13.12 -14.78
C ASN A 527 -8.73 11.69 -15.26
N SER A 528 -9.44 11.56 -16.38
CA SER A 528 -9.66 10.28 -17.05
C SER A 528 -10.22 9.22 -16.08
N ILE A 529 -9.55 8.07 -15.94
CA ILE A 529 -9.95 7.02 -14.98
C ILE A 529 -9.97 7.49 -13.51
N GLY A 530 -9.13 8.46 -13.15
CA GLY A 530 -9.12 9.06 -11.80
C GLY A 530 -10.40 9.83 -11.52
N GLY A 531 -10.97 10.49 -12.55
CA GLY A 531 -12.29 11.12 -12.49
C GLY A 531 -13.41 10.09 -12.28
N TYR A 532 -13.29 8.92 -12.90
CA TYR A 532 -14.25 7.84 -12.68
C TYR A 532 -14.21 7.31 -11.25
N PHE A 533 -13.03 7.12 -10.68
CA PHE A 533 -12.89 6.70 -9.27
C PHE A 533 -13.41 7.77 -8.31
N ALA A 534 -13.14 9.05 -8.58
CA ALA A 534 -13.72 10.17 -7.83
C ALA A 534 -15.26 10.16 -7.88
N ALA A 535 -15.85 9.91 -9.04
CA ALA A 535 -17.30 9.79 -9.18
C ALA A 535 -17.86 8.59 -8.39
N ILE A 536 -17.16 7.45 -8.35
CA ILE A 536 -17.55 6.31 -7.51
C ILE A 536 -17.53 6.70 -6.03
N VAL A 537 -16.45 7.36 -5.57
CA VAL A 537 -16.35 7.80 -4.17
C VAL A 537 -17.51 8.72 -3.81
N ALA A 538 -17.80 9.72 -4.63
CA ALA A 538 -18.88 10.66 -4.40
C ALA A 538 -20.27 9.99 -4.46
N GLY A 539 -20.49 9.05 -5.37
CA GLY A 539 -21.77 8.34 -5.48
C GLY A 539 -22.01 7.30 -4.38
N VAL A 540 -20.96 6.68 -3.85
CA VAL A 540 -21.04 5.59 -2.85
C VAL A 540 -20.90 6.12 -1.42
N TRP A 541 -20.03 7.11 -1.21
CA TRP A 541 -19.76 7.77 0.08
C TRP A 541 -19.86 9.28 -0.07
N PRO A 542 -21.07 9.83 -0.33
CA PRO A 542 -21.28 11.25 -0.62
C PRO A 542 -20.77 12.18 0.47
N SER A 543 -20.76 11.75 1.73
CA SER A 543 -20.25 12.55 2.86
C SER A 543 -18.75 12.85 2.79
N LEU A 544 -17.99 12.17 1.93
CA LEU A 544 -16.54 12.37 1.75
C LEU A 544 -16.21 13.38 0.66
N ALA A 545 -17.19 13.82 -0.13
CA ALA A 545 -16.99 14.72 -1.27
C ALA A 545 -17.80 16.01 -1.09
N ARG A 546 -17.13 17.17 -1.08
CA ARG A 546 -17.82 18.48 -1.13
C ARG A 546 -18.32 18.79 -2.53
N SER A 547 -17.52 18.48 -3.53
CA SER A 547 -17.86 18.56 -4.96
C SER A 547 -16.95 17.65 -5.77
N ILE A 548 -17.29 17.40 -7.03
CA ILE A 548 -16.40 16.69 -7.95
C ILE A 548 -16.08 17.54 -9.19
N VAL A 549 -14.82 17.51 -9.63
CA VAL A 549 -14.30 18.12 -10.86
C VAL A 549 -13.72 17.01 -11.74
N LEU A 550 -14.34 16.79 -12.89
CA LEU A 550 -14.05 15.67 -13.76
C LEU A 550 -13.39 16.14 -15.05
N ILE A 551 -12.09 15.91 -15.17
CA ILE A 551 -11.26 16.36 -16.29
C ILE A 551 -11.14 15.23 -17.30
N ASN A 552 -11.77 15.35 -18.48
CA ASN A 552 -11.79 14.31 -19.51
C ASN A 552 -12.12 12.90 -18.95
N THR A 553 -13.03 12.83 -17.97
CA THR A 553 -13.26 11.62 -17.17
C THR A 553 -13.58 10.37 -17.99
N ALA A 554 -13.14 9.20 -17.53
CA ALA A 554 -13.67 7.94 -18.01
C ALA A 554 -15.09 7.71 -17.46
N GLY A 555 -15.72 6.63 -17.92
CA GLY A 555 -17.08 6.24 -17.55
C GLY A 555 -18.06 6.44 -18.69
N SER A 556 -19.06 5.57 -18.75
CA SER A 556 -20.16 5.69 -19.70
C SER A 556 -21.30 6.51 -19.11
N VAL A 557 -22.09 7.12 -19.99
CA VAL A 557 -23.42 7.65 -19.67
C VAL A 557 -24.41 6.72 -20.34
N MET A 558 -25.41 6.24 -19.62
CA MET A 558 -26.39 5.28 -20.15
C MET A 558 -27.81 5.84 -20.01
N PRO A 559 -28.64 5.80 -21.07
CA PRO A 559 -30.05 6.17 -20.97
C PRO A 559 -30.83 5.18 -20.08
N GLY A 560 -31.73 5.70 -19.23
CA GLY A 560 -32.60 4.91 -18.35
C GLY A 560 -32.04 4.63 -16.95
N ASN A 561 -32.70 3.74 -16.19
CA ASN A 561 -32.22 3.21 -14.90
C ASN A 561 -31.51 1.86 -15.14
N PRO A 562 -30.19 1.83 -15.41
CA PRO A 562 -29.50 0.59 -15.68
C PRO A 562 -29.40 -0.26 -14.41
N SER A 563 -29.60 -1.56 -14.57
CA SER A 563 -29.22 -2.52 -13.52
C SER A 563 -27.70 -2.64 -13.51
N VAL A 564 -27.08 -2.22 -12.40
CA VAL A 564 -25.63 -2.33 -12.22
C VAL A 564 -25.28 -3.82 -12.01
N LEU A 565 -24.58 -4.42 -12.96
CA LEU A 565 -24.02 -5.76 -12.83
C LEU A 565 -22.56 -5.66 -12.37
N VAL A 566 -22.35 -5.71 -11.05
CA VAL A 566 -21.01 -5.92 -10.48
C VAL A 566 -20.71 -7.41 -10.59
N ASN A 567 -19.92 -7.80 -11.59
CA ASN A 567 -19.56 -9.21 -11.79
C ASN A 567 -18.43 -9.60 -10.82
N GLU A 568 -18.63 -10.69 -10.06
CA GLU A 568 -17.90 -10.97 -8.82
C GLU A 568 -16.58 -11.73 -9.00
N GLU A 569 -16.41 -12.49 -10.09
CA GLU A 569 -15.23 -13.34 -10.26
C GLU A 569 -14.44 -12.92 -11.49
N ARG A 570 -13.39 -12.12 -11.27
CA ARG A 570 -12.39 -11.85 -12.29
C ARG A 570 -11.37 -12.98 -12.31
N GLN A 571 -11.69 -14.06 -13.01
CA GLN A 571 -10.66 -15.01 -13.44
C GLN A 571 -9.92 -14.44 -14.66
N ILE A 572 -8.60 -14.36 -14.57
CA ILE A 572 -7.78 -13.80 -15.65
C ILE A 572 -7.65 -14.86 -16.74
N SER A 573 -8.18 -14.56 -17.92
CA SER A 573 -8.06 -15.45 -19.07
C SER A 573 -6.61 -15.49 -19.58
N ARG A 574 -6.19 -16.63 -20.18
CA ARG A 574 -4.88 -16.74 -20.86
C ARG A 574 -4.68 -15.64 -21.92
N ALA A 575 -5.77 -15.15 -22.50
CA ALA A 575 -5.76 -14.03 -23.43
C ALA A 575 -5.35 -12.71 -22.76
N ALA A 576 -5.87 -12.41 -21.57
CA ALA A 576 -5.46 -11.22 -20.81
C ALA A 576 -3.97 -11.26 -20.42
N TRP A 577 -3.46 -12.43 -20.03
CA TRP A 577 -2.05 -12.65 -19.71
C TRP A 577 -1.12 -12.42 -20.92
N LEU A 578 -1.50 -12.91 -22.10
CA LEU A 578 -0.71 -12.70 -23.33
C LEU A 578 -0.87 -11.26 -23.82
N GLY A 579 -2.09 -10.73 -23.79
CA GLY A 579 -2.44 -9.39 -24.19
C GLY A 579 -1.69 -8.32 -23.40
N SER A 580 -1.53 -8.49 -22.08
CA SER A 580 -0.80 -7.53 -21.23
C SER A 580 0.69 -7.43 -21.60
N ARG A 581 1.31 -8.53 -22.01
CA ARG A 581 2.72 -8.56 -22.45
C ARG A 581 2.90 -7.87 -23.79
N LEU A 582 2.03 -8.16 -24.76
CA LEU A 582 2.03 -7.49 -26.05
C LEU A 582 1.73 -5.99 -25.90
N LEU A 583 0.77 -5.64 -25.05
CA LEU A 583 0.44 -4.26 -24.73
C LEU A 583 1.61 -3.54 -24.08
N LEU A 584 2.27 -4.13 -23.07
CA LEU A 584 3.44 -3.52 -22.43
C LEU A 584 4.58 -3.28 -23.43
N PHE A 585 4.84 -4.26 -24.30
CA PHE A 585 5.85 -4.14 -25.35
C PHE A 585 5.50 -3.00 -26.32
N TYR A 586 4.26 -2.93 -26.79
CA TYR A 586 3.78 -1.87 -27.67
C TYR A 586 3.87 -0.49 -27.00
N LEU A 587 3.41 -0.37 -25.75
CA LEU A 587 3.44 0.87 -24.97
C LEU A 587 4.88 1.37 -24.82
N ARG A 588 5.84 0.51 -24.46
CA ARG A 588 7.25 0.91 -24.32
C ARG A 588 7.87 1.38 -25.64
N LEU A 589 7.55 0.72 -26.75
CA LEU A 589 8.10 1.10 -28.07
C LEU A 589 7.53 2.41 -28.61
N ARG A 590 6.27 2.73 -28.28
CA ARG A 590 5.52 3.85 -28.88
C ARG A 590 5.14 4.91 -27.87
N LEU A 591 5.69 4.87 -26.65
CA LEU A 591 5.24 5.70 -25.53
C LEU A 591 5.23 7.19 -25.89
N GLY A 592 6.34 7.71 -26.41
CA GLY A 592 6.46 9.12 -26.81
C GLY A 592 5.34 9.53 -27.77
N ASN A 593 5.09 8.74 -28.82
CA ASN A 593 4.05 9.04 -29.81
C ASN A 593 2.64 8.94 -29.22
N ILE A 594 2.39 7.93 -28.37
CA ILE A 594 1.08 7.73 -27.73
C ILE A 594 0.78 8.91 -26.79
N VAL A 595 1.75 9.29 -25.96
CA VAL A 595 1.60 10.41 -25.04
C VAL A 595 1.47 11.71 -25.84
N GLN A 596 2.31 12.00 -26.84
CA GLN A 596 2.19 13.18 -27.69
C GLN A 596 0.82 13.33 -28.37
N ASN A 597 0.19 12.22 -28.76
CA ASN A 597 -1.16 12.27 -29.33
C ASN A 597 -2.19 12.80 -28.33
N CYS A 598 -2.00 12.58 -27.03
CA CYS A 598 -2.86 13.11 -25.97
C CYS A 598 -2.74 14.64 -25.77
N TYR A 599 -1.73 15.29 -26.37
CA TYR A 599 -1.43 16.73 -26.25
C TYR A 599 -1.40 17.41 -27.63
N PRO A 600 -2.52 17.45 -28.36
CA PRO A 600 -2.57 17.99 -29.72
C PRO A 600 -2.31 19.50 -29.80
N ARG A 601 -2.45 20.25 -28.70
CA ARG A 601 -2.28 21.71 -28.63
C ARG A 601 -0.93 22.14 -28.09
N ASN A 602 -0.39 21.43 -27.11
CA ASN A 602 0.92 21.75 -26.56
C ASN A 602 1.76 20.49 -26.37
N ARG A 603 2.39 20.06 -27.47
CA ARG A 603 3.27 18.88 -27.46
C ARG A 603 4.54 19.06 -26.66
N GLU A 604 4.99 20.29 -26.41
CA GLU A 604 6.19 20.58 -25.62
C GLU A 604 6.04 20.16 -24.15
N ARG A 605 4.80 20.03 -23.68
CA ARG A 605 4.47 19.47 -22.35
C ARG A 605 4.85 18.01 -22.22
N VAL A 606 4.94 17.29 -23.34
CA VAL A 606 5.47 15.92 -23.38
C VAL A 606 6.99 15.98 -23.42
N ASP A 607 7.56 16.44 -22.31
CA ASP A 607 9.00 16.57 -22.11
C ASP A 607 9.68 15.22 -21.83
N ASP A 608 11.01 15.23 -21.90
CA ASP A 608 11.83 14.05 -21.67
C ASP A 608 11.62 13.50 -20.26
N TRP A 609 11.39 14.36 -19.27
CA TRP A 609 11.20 13.93 -17.89
C TRP A 609 9.92 13.08 -17.74
N LEU A 610 8.79 13.53 -18.30
CA LEU A 610 7.51 12.84 -18.24
C LEU A 610 7.60 11.47 -18.93
N ILE A 611 8.19 11.44 -20.12
CA ILE A 611 8.40 10.19 -20.88
C ILE A 611 9.31 9.23 -20.13
N ASN A 612 10.42 9.72 -19.56
CA ASN A 612 11.36 8.90 -18.80
C ASN A 612 10.75 8.33 -17.52
N GLU A 613 9.94 9.11 -16.79
CA GLU A 613 9.26 8.64 -15.57
C GLU A 613 8.17 7.60 -15.90
N MET A 614 7.40 7.80 -16.98
CA MET A 614 6.45 6.78 -17.47
C MET A 614 7.18 5.51 -17.94
N LEU A 615 8.32 5.63 -18.64
CA LEU A 615 9.15 4.48 -19.02
C LEU A 615 9.69 3.76 -17.79
N ARG A 616 10.18 4.48 -16.78
CA ARG A 616 10.65 3.91 -15.52
C ARG A 616 9.55 3.11 -14.83
N ALA A 617 8.38 3.71 -14.62
CA ALA A 617 7.22 3.04 -14.03
C ALA A 617 6.81 1.80 -14.82
N SER A 618 6.95 1.83 -16.14
CA SER A 618 6.66 0.68 -16.98
C SER A 618 7.61 -0.51 -16.75
N HIS A 619 8.79 -0.31 -16.16
CA HIS A 619 9.79 -1.37 -15.85
C HIS A 619 9.73 -1.87 -14.41
N ASP A 620 8.85 -1.30 -13.59
CA ASP A 620 8.68 -1.72 -12.21
C ASP A 620 8.11 -3.14 -12.10
N PRO A 621 8.46 -3.88 -11.04
CA PRO A 621 7.87 -5.19 -10.78
C PRO A 621 6.36 -5.01 -10.56
N GLY A 622 5.57 -5.95 -11.10
CA GLY A 622 4.10 -5.93 -11.00
C GLY A 622 3.37 -5.10 -12.07
N VAL A 623 4.06 -4.43 -12.99
CA VAL A 623 3.40 -3.66 -14.07
C VAL A 623 2.48 -4.52 -14.95
N LEU A 624 2.88 -5.76 -15.27
CA LEU A 624 2.08 -6.67 -16.09
C LEU A 624 0.76 -7.00 -15.42
N VAL A 625 0.80 -7.18 -14.09
CA VAL A 625 -0.35 -7.46 -13.26
C VAL A 625 -1.39 -6.33 -13.35
N VAL A 626 -0.94 -5.08 -13.38
CA VAL A 626 -1.80 -3.90 -13.55
C VAL A 626 -2.34 -3.82 -14.98
N LEU A 627 -1.51 -4.10 -15.99
CA LEU A 627 -1.96 -4.09 -17.39
C LEU A 627 -2.94 -5.23 -17.74
N GLU A 628 -2.87 -6.37 -17.06
CA GLU A 628 -3.89 -7.42 -17.15
C GLU A 628 -5.27 -6.90 -16.73
N SER A 629 -5.32 -5.95 -15.79
CA SER A 629 -6.58 -5.33 -15.39
C SER A 629 -7.27 -4.66 -16.57
N VAL A 630 -6.54 -4.06 -17.53
CA VAL A 630 -7.11 -3.37 -18.71
C VAL A 630 -8.07 -4.27 -19.52
N PHE A 631 -7.81 -5.58 -19.54
CA PHE A 631 -8.62 -6.57 -20.25
C PHE A 631 -9.86 -7.04 -19.47
N SER A 632 -9.87 -6.83 -18.16
CA SER A 632 -10.98 -7.15 -17.26
C SER A 632 -11.64 -5.89 -16.68
N PHE A 633 -11.15 -4.71 -17.06
CA PHE A 633 -11.55 -3.44 -16.52
C PHE A 633 -12.93 -3.06 -17.06
N ASN A 634 -13.94 -3.13 -16.19
CA ASN A 634 -15.31 -2.79 -16.53
C ASN A 634 -15.67 -1.44 -15.89
N LEU A 635 -15.97 -0.43 -16.71
CA LEU A 635 -16.54 0.83 -16.24
C LEU A 635 -18.04 0.63 -16.01
N SER A 636 -18.34 -0.26 -15.08
CA SER A 636 -19.64 -0.94 -14.95
C SER A 636 -20.75 -0.03 -14.42
N ILE A 637 -20.38 1.01 -13.67
CA ILE A 637 -21.31 1.97 -13.07
C ILE A 637 -21.35 3.23 -13.93
N PRO A 638 -22.50 3.58 -14.54
CA PRO A 638 -22.62 4.79 -15.36
C PRO A 638 -22.50 6.08 -14.54
N LEU A 639 -21.91 7.12 -15.15
CA LEU A 639 -21.68 8.41 -14.49
C LEU A 639 -22.98 9.08 -14.03
N ASN A 640 -24.04 9.02 -14.83
CA ASN A 640 -25.34 9.60 -14.48
C ASN A 640 -25.96 8.94 -13.23
N TYR A 641 -25.71 7.64 -12.99
CA TYR A 641 -26.11 6.97 -11.75
C TYR A 641 -25.32 7.49 -10.55
N LEU A 642 -24.00 7.67 -10.71
CA LEU A 642 -23.11 8.17 -9.66
C LEU A 642 -23.45 9.61 -9.28
N PHE A 643 -23.71 10.48 -10.27
CA PHE A 643 -24.07 11.88 -10.01
C PHE A 643 -25.42 12.00 -9.30
N LYS A 644 -26.41 11.21 -9.73
CA LYS A 644 -27.71 11.14 -9.05
C LYS A 644 -27.59 10.65 -7.62
N SER A 645 -26.73 9.66 -7.37
CA SER A 645 -26.49 9.12 -6.02
C SER A 645 -25.72 10.10 -5.14
N PHE A 646 -24.79 10.87 -5.72
CA PHE A 646 -24.05 11.91 -5.02
C PHE A 646 -24.95 13.06 -4.59
N GLY A 647 -25.80 13.56 -5.49
CA GLY A 647 -26.69 14.70 -5.22
C GLY A 647 -25.99 16.05 -4.98
N GLY A 648 -24.65 16.08 -4.99
CA GLY A 648 -23.84 17.28 -4.86
C GLY A 648 -23.46 17.91 -6.20
N LYS A 649 -22.58 18.92 -6.15
CA LYS A 649 -22.19 19.73 -7.31
C LYS A 649 -21.10 19.06 -8.15
N VAL A 650 -21.30 19.03 -9.47
CA VAL A 650 -20.44 18.35 -10.44
C VAL A 650 -19.99 19.36 -11.51
N LEU A 651 -18.67 19.49 -11.67
CA LEU A 651 -18.04 20.25 -12.75
C LEU A 651 -17.36 19.29 -13.73
N ILE A 652 -17.63 19.43 -15.02
CA ILE A 652 -16.97 18.72 -16.11
C ILE A 652 -16.04 19.68 -16.83
N ILE A 653 -14.75 19.35 -16.88
CA ILE A 653 -13.77 20.03 -17.74
C ILE A 653 -13.45 19.09 -18.90
N GLN A 654 -13.78 19.47 -20.12
CA GLN A 654 -13.61 18.61 -21.30
C GLN A 654 -12.72 19.29 -22.33
N GLY A 655 -11.56 18.67 -22.60
CA GLY A 655 -10.73 18.99 -23.75
C GLY A 655 -11.43 18.54 -25.04
N MET A 656 -11.78 19.49 -25.90
CA MET A 656 -12.55 19.24 -27.13
C MET A 656 -11.72 18.61 -28.26
N LYS A 657 -10.40 18.48 -28.09
CA LYS A 657 -9.48 17.80 -29.01
C LYS A 657 -8.99 16.46 -28.45
N ASP A 658 -9.68 15.89 -27.46
CA ASP A 658 -9.34 14.59 -26.90
C ASP A 658 -9.33 13.48 -27.98
N PRO A 659 -8.18 12.84 -28.25
CA PRO A 659 -8.11 11.76 -29.24
C PRO A 659 -8.69 10.42 -28.74
N LEU A 660 -8.92 10.28 -27.43
CA LEU A 660 -9.34 9.02 -26.81
C LEU A 660 -10.86 8.89 -26.67
N SER A 661 -11.60 10.00 -26.78
CA SER A 661 -13.05 9.99 -26.66
C SER A 661 -13.70 11.02 -27.59
N ASN A 662 -14.88 10.70 -28.13
CA ASN A 662 -15.68 11.68 -28.85
C ASN A 662 -16.29 12.66 -27.84
N SER A 663 -15.65 13.82 -27.69
CA SER A 663 -16.00 14.83 -26.71
C SER A 663 -17.40 15.39 -26.94
N GLU A 664 -17.79 15.65 -28.18
CA GLU A 664 -19.09 16.20 -28.55
C GLU A 664 -20.23 15.25 -28.18
N LEU A 665 -20.09 13.96 -28.54
CA LEU A 665 -21.06 12.92 -28.18
C LEU A 665 -21.17 12.73 -26.67
N LYS A 666 -20.04 12.74 -25.96
CA LYS A 666 -20.02 12.57 -24.51
C LYS A 666 -20.71 13.73 -23.80
N LEU A 667 -20.43 14.97 -24.22
CA LEU A 667 -21.07 16.16 -23.65
C LEU A 667 -22.56 16.22 -23.98
N SER A 668 -22.98 15.82 -25.19
CA SER A 668 -24.41 15.77 -25.52
C SER A 668 -25.16 14.77 -24.64
N MET A 669 -24.61 13.57 -24.44
CA MET A 669 -25.19 12.58 -23.53
C MET A 669 -25.22 13.07 -22.07
N LEU A 670 -24.18 13.75 -21.60
CA LEU A 670 -24.16 14.32 -20.26
C LEU A 670 -25.23 15.40 -20.07
N ARG A 671 -25.38 16.31 -21.03
CA ARG A 671 -26.42 17.36 -21.02
C ARG A 671 -27.84 16.80 -21.05
N GLU A 672 -28.04 15.69 -21.74
CA GLU A 672 -29.35 15.05 -21.85
C GLU A 672 -29.73 14.24 -20.59
N GLN A 673 -28.75 13.54 -19.99
CA GLN A 673 -29.01 12.56 -18.93
C GLN A 673 -28.75 13.08 -17.50
N CYS A 674 -28.03 14.20 -17.35
CA CYS A 674 -27.67 14.75 -16.05
C CYS A 674 -28.21 16.17 -15.89
N ASN A 675 -29.06 16.36 -14.88
CA ASN A 675 -29.47 17.69 -14.45
C ASN A 675 -28.42 18.23 -13.47
N GLU A 676 -28.20 19.55 -13.46
CA GLU A 676 -27.34 20.24 -12.47
C GLU A 676 -25.82 19.98 -12.56
N ILE A 677 -25.30 19.75 -13.76
CA ILE A 677 -23.85 19.74 -14.01
C ILE A 677 -23.38 21.06 -14.63
N GLU A 678 -22.19 21.53 -14.25
CA GLU A 678 -21.50 22.62 -14.95
C GLU A 678 -20.49 22.03 -15.94
N ILE A 679 -20.41 22.59 -17.15
CA ILE A 679 -19.49 22.12 -18.20
C ILE A 679 -18.60 23.27 -18.65
N LYS A 680 -17.29 23.06 -18.62
CA LYS A 680 -16.27 23.91 -19.22
C LYS A 680 -15.58 23.16 -20.36
N GLU A 681 -15.76 23.68 -21.56
CA GLU A 681 -15.08 23.18 -22.76
C GLU A 681 -13.75 23.90 -22.92
N LEU A 682 -12.67 23.16 -23.14
CA LEU A 682 -11.33 23.70 -23.37
C LEU A 682 -10.80 23.25 -24.73
N ASP A 683 -10.07 24.12 -25.42
CA ASP A 683 -9.29 23.72 -26.59
C ASP A 683 -8.00 23.03 -26.10
N ALA A 684 -8.14 21.77 -25.70
CA ALA A 684 -7.11 20.87 -25.17
C ALA A 684 -7.42 19.42 -25.57
N GLY A 685 -6.43 18.54 -25.44
CA GLY A 685 -6.51 17.10 -25.66
C GLY A 685 -7.01 16.33 -24.44
N HIS A 686 -6.38 15.17 -24.19
CA HIS A 686 -6.80 14.24 -23.13
C HIS A 686 -6.36 14.66 -21.72
N CYS A 687 -5.28 15.44 -21.63
CA CYS A 687 -4.68 15.86 -20.36
C CYS A 687 -4.76 17.39 -20.18
N PRO A 688 -5.94 18.05 -20.18
CA PRO A 688 -6.01 19.50 -20.04
C PRO A 688 -5.26 20.06 -18.84
N HIS A 689 -5.25 19.33 -17.72
CA HIS A 689 -4.58 19.75 -16.48
C HIS A 689 -3.07 19.95 -16.66
N ASP A 690 -2.43 19.15 -17.52
CA ASP A 690 -0.99 19.31 -17.84
C ASP A 690 -0.76 20.05 -19.16
N GLU A 691 -1.72 20.04 -20.10
CA GLU A 691 -1.55 20.72 -21.40
C GLU A 691 -1.81 22.23 -21.33
N ARG A 692 -2.81 22.65 -20.53
CA ARG A 692 -3.21 24.04 -20.27
C ARG A 692 -3.44 24.26 -18.77
N PRO A 693 -2.39 24.13 -17.95
CA PRO A 693 -2.51 24.15 -16.50
C PRO A 693 -3.14 25.45 -15.99
N ASP A 694 -2.76 26.61 -16.52
CA ASP A 694 -3.24 27.92 -16.04
C ASP A 694 -4.77 28.05 -16.08
N GLU A 695 -5.39 27.66 -17.19
CA GLU A 695 -6.86 27.68 -17.33
C GLU A 695 -7.54 26.67 -16.41
N VAL A 696 -7.00 25.45 -16.32
CA VAL A 696 -7.57 24.42 -15.44
C VAL A 696 -7.45 24.85 -13.97
N ASN A 697 -6.32 25.45 -13.58
CA ASN A 697 -6.09 25.94 -12.23
C ASN A 697 -7.07 27.06 -11.86
N SER A 698 -7.28 28.04 -12.76
CA SER A 698 -8.25 29.12 -12.53
C SER A 698 -9.65 28.55 -12.32
N ILE A 699 -10.06 27.61 -13.18
CA ILE A 699 -11.38 26.95 -13.09
C ILE A 699 -11.51 26.19 -11.75
N ILE A 700 -10.50 25.43 -11.33
CA ILE A 700 -10.53 24.68 -10.06
C ILE A 700 -10.63 25.64 -8.87
N CYS A 701 -9.84 26.71 -8.84
CA CYS A 701 -9.84 27.68 -7.74
C CYS A 701 -11.18 28.42 -7.66
N GLU A 702 -11.69 28.94 -8.78
CA GLU A 702 -13.00 29.60 -8.85
C GLU A 702 -14.13 28.67 -8.40
N TRP A 703 -14.12 27.43 -8.88
CA TRP A 703 -15.09 26.41 -8.48
C TRP A 703 -15.06 26.15 -6.98
N THR A 704 -13.87 25.96 -6.42
CA THR A 704 -13.69 25.67 -4.98
C THR A 704 -14.22 26.81 -4.12
N VAL A 705 -13.86 28.06 -4.44
CA VAL A 705 -14.37 29.25 -3.75
C VAL A 705 -15.89 29.35 -3.84
N ASN A 706 -16.47 29.11 -5.02
CA ASN A 706 -17.92 29.17 -5.20
C ASN A 706 -18.65 28.12 -4.38
N MET A 707 -18.13 26.90 -4.29
CA MET A 707 -18.77 25.82 -3.53
C MET A 707 -18.76 26.07 -2.02
N GLU A 708 -17.66 26.63 -1.50
CA GLU A 708 -17.54 26.96 -0.07
C GLU A 708 -18.44 28.15 0.32
N ASN A 709 -18.64 29.12 -0.58
CA ASN A 709 -19.55 30.24 -0.36
C ASN A 709 -21.03 29.82 -0.39
N VAL A 710 -21.40 28.83 -1.20
CA VAL A 710 -22.79 28.31 -1.25
C VAL A 710 -23.15 27.55 0.03
N GLN A 711 -22.17 27.01 0.75
CA GLN A 711 -22.38 26.18 1.94
C GLN A 711 -22.46 26.99 3.25
N THR A 712 -22.07 28.27 3.21
CA THR A 712 -22.12 29.21 4.35
C THR A 712 -23.38 30.08 4.40
N CYS A 713 -24.27 29.96 3.40
CA CYS A 713 -25.59 30.59 3.36
C CYS A 713 -26.69 29.54 3.57
#